data_AF-A0A0G9HFY0-F1
#
_entry.id   AF-A0A0G9HFY0-F1
#
_cell.length_a   1.000
_cell.length_b   1.000
_cell.length_c   1.000
_cell.angle_alpha   90.00
_cell.angle_beta   90.00
_cell.angle_gamma   90.00
#
_symmetry.space_group_name_H-M   'P 1'
#
loop_
_entity.id
_entity.type
_entity.pdbx_description
1 polymer ?
#
loop_
_entity_poly.entity_id
_entity_poly.type
_entity_poly.pdbx_seq_one_letter_code
_entity_poly.pdbx_strand_id
1 'polypeptide(L)'
;MDVAPPQAPPAAVSSTQQEAIGGLGRLIDMQTWLAGQQEGMPDLPSPVTADSRDAWLTSLDAFWRQTVEDSPGQVPVARIDALATRIASVLRDDAIVRRLDGTLDGAAADLAERFARTSDGEVPPGLIARSLRVGEADYAGAIIVHERDHPTVVLRFLPDHGWDVFTDLPSLHAQTEAAWRQRLARRRELPGVRVDDIERVVANEHFVDSLPLQGDVFGAMARRVVSLQRGKVEDAWPATSDASTSEWSNDHLLSALDLHDTLDITALLASRENRLTTSVDEQRLARVPEDVARDWREAAKGYHTALLLAASPTRRGADDAPLTLAGWCRKELLTALAQRGITLDPDDIHLEVRDDEGLGVPATGVSPPPPVRMSLAEFALHNTGRYERRHIRVVTNGVPPGAPLPGAHTLRQLVRELDLASRFASYLRERVSDPQGRDFRSATMQIQQARMRAEAVAARMATYLPEQAVAFLDDRGDRGYRMVEAVLNSPAAATRTAVDGHRIAVRQLVYRGVVVSDVLLIGVRDVRGSPRVVLYTPDAPDGRAFREFSDRSALARDFLYAPVFEEYLLARLPTEFGEPRGNGSGRRFRVAKGTRQANWVLAAPGAQRGTVTEEAFEERIVDGDIRMPLDGTAPPHWSHRTGPRSMPC
;
A
#
# COMPACT_ATOMS: atom_id res chain seq x y z
N MET A 1 -35.73 -33.68 -24.28
CA MET A 1 -34.89 -32.65 -24.90
C MET A 1 -34.96 -31.43 -23.99
N ASP A 2 -33.97 -31.27 -23.13
CA ASP A 2 -33.80 -30.08 -22.29
C ASP A 2 -33.10 -28.99 -23.10
N VAL A 3 -33.76 -27.83 -23.25
CA VAL A 3 -33.17 -26.64 -23.85
C VAL A 3 -32.72 -25.74 -22.71
N ALA A 4 -31.41 -25.57 -22.57
CA ALA A 4 -30.82 -24.65 -21.62
C ALA A 4 -31.29 -23.20 -21.90
N PRO A 5 -31.53 -22.37 -20.87
CA PRO A 5 -31.95 -20.99 -21.05
C PRO A 5 -30.84 -20.17 -21.73
N PRO A 6 -31.20 -19.17 -22.55
CA PRO A 6 -30.24 -18.39 -23.31
C PRO A 6 -29.30 -17.64 -22.36
N GLN A 7 -28.00 -17.73 -22.63
CA GLN A 7 -26.98 -16.96 -21.92
C GLN A 7 -27.33 -15.47 -22.00
N ALA A 8 -27.29 -14.79 -20.86
CA ALA A 8 -27.43 -13.34 -20.81
C ALA A 8 -26.34 -12.71 -21.70
N PRO A 9 -26.67 -11.71 -22.53
CA PRO A 9 -25.68 -11.02 -23.34
C PRO A 9 -24.61 -10.38 -22.44
N PRO A 10 -23.34 -10.33 -22.87
CA PRO A 10 -22.27 -9.71 -22.09
C PRO A 10 -22.66 -8.26 -21.77
N ALA A 11 -22.43 -7.86 -20.52
CA ALA A 11 -22.72 -6.51 -20.05
C ALA A 11 -22.05 -5.49 -20.99
N ALA A 12 -22.86 -4.66 -21.64
CA ALA A 12 -22.37 -3.54 -22.42
C ALA A 12 -21.74 -2.53 -21.43
N VAL A 13 -20.43 -2.63 -21.24
CA VAL A 13 -19.63 -1.62 -20.54
C VAL A 13 -19.83 -0.31 -21.31
N SER A 14 -20.29 0.74 -20.64
CA SER A 14 -20.52 2.04 -21.28
C SER A 14 -19.24 2.53 -21.98
N SER A 15 -19.37 3.22 -23.11
CA SER A 15 -18.22 3.70 -23.90
C SER A 15 -17.24 4.54 -23.08
N THR A 16 -17.75 5.29 -22.10
CA THR A 16 -17.00 6.11 -21.16
C THR A 16 -16.10 5.29 -20.23
N GLN A 17 -16.60 4.16 -19.72
CA GLN A 17 -15.80 3.25 -18.88
C GLN A 17 -14.71 2.56 -19.70
N GLN A 18 -15.00 2.23 -20.96
CA GLN A 18 -14.01 1.62 -21.87
C GLN A 18 -12.86 2.58 -22.19
N GLU A 19 -13.13 3.87 -22.34
CA GLU A 19 -12.10 4.89 -22.59
C GLU A 19 -11.18 5.08 -21.37
N ALA A 20 -11.73 5.10 -20.16
CA ALA A 20 -10.94 5.13 -18.93
C ALA A 20 -10.05 3.89 -18.77
N ILE A 21 -10.61 2.69 -18.98
CA ILE A 21 -9.86 1.43 -18.96
C ILE A 21 -8.75 1.45 -20.01
N GLY A 22 -9.05 1.91 -21.22
CA GLY A 22 -8.06 2.03 -22.29
C GLY A 22 -6.94 3.02 -21.98
N GLY A 23 -7.27 4.18 -21.39
CA GLY A 23 -6.28 5.17 -20.96
C GLY A 23 -5.34 4.65 -19.87
N LEU A 24 -5.90 4.01 -18.84
CA LEU A 24 -5.12 3.36 -17.77
C LEU A 24 -4.23 2.24 -18.32
N GLY A 25 -4.76 1.42 -19.24
CA GLY A 25 -3.98 0.39 -19.93
C GLY A 25 -2.76 0.96 -20.63
N ARG A 26 -2.92 2.05 -21.40
CA ARG A 26 -1.81 2.71 -22.10
C ARG A 26 -0.78 3.35 -21.17
N LEU A 27 -1.20 3.87 -20.01
CA LEU A 27 -0.26 4.34 -18.98
C LEU A 27 0.56 3.17 -18.42
N ILE A 28 -0.06 2.02 -18.14
CA ILE A 28 0.65 0.82 -17.68
C ILE A 28 1.58 0.27 -18.78
N ASP A 29 1.17 0.31 -20.05
CA ASP A 29 2.02 -0.11 -21.17
C ASP A 29 3.29 0.75 -21.28
N MET A 30 3.23 2.04 -20.89
CA MET A 30 4.42 2.88 -20.80
C MET A 30 5.39 2.39 -19.71
N GLN A 31 4.88 1.99 -18.55
CA GLN A 31 5.69 1.40 -17.49
C GLN A 31 6.40 0.12 -17.96
N THR A 32 5.69 -0.75 -18.67
CA THR A 32 6.28 -1.96 -19.26
C THR A 32 7.33 -1.62 -20.31
N TRP A 33 7.09 -0.60 -21.14
CA TRP A 33 8.06 -0.16 -22.15
C TRP A 33 9.33 0.42 -21.52
N LEU A 34 9.21 1.23 -20.46
CA LEU A 34 10.36 1.77 -19.72
C LEU A 34 11.20 0.67 -19.09
N ALA A 35 10.57 -0.32 -18.46
CA ALA A 35 11.26 -1.50 -17.93
C ALA A 35 12.01 -2.26 -19.03
N GLY A 36 11.40 -2.44 -20.20
CA GLY A 36 12.07 -3.03 -21.36
C GLY A 36 13.24 -2.21 -21.89
N GLN A 37 13.18 -0.87 -21.82
CA GLN A 37 14.33 -0.03 -22.16
C GLN A 37 15.45 -0.16 -21.13
N GLN A 38 15.12 -0.25 -19.83
CA GLN A 38 16.07 -0.46 -18.74
C GLN A 38 16.83 -1.78 -18.90
N GLU A 39 16.12 -2.87 -19.21
CA GLU A 39 16.70 -4.19 -19.47
C GLU A 39 17.56 -4.21 -20.75
N GLY A 40 17.26 -3.36 -21.72
CA GLY A 40 17.98 -3.27 -22.99
C GLY A 40 19.22 -2.38 -22.97
N MET A 41 19.51 -1.68 -21.86
CA MET A 41 20.65 -0.77 -21.77
C MET A 41 21.99 -1.51 -21.85
N PRO A 42 23.08 -0.83 -22.26
CA PRO A 42 24.42 -1.43 -22.24
C PRO A 42 24.80 -1.86 -20.82
N ASP A 43 25.25 -3.11 -20.68
CA ASP A 43 25.75 -3.64 -19.41
C ASP A 43 26.87 -2.75 -18.84
N LEU A 44 26.87 -2.56 -17.51
CA LEU A 44 27.96 -1.87 -16.83
C LEU A 44 29.26 -2.68 -16.97
N PRO A 45 30.42 -2.01 -17.19
CA PRO A 45 31.69 -2.69 -17.26
C PRO A 45 32.02 -3.33 -15.91
N SER A 46 32.64 -4.52 -15.94
CA SER A 46 33.10 -5.20 -14.73
C SER A 46 34.61 -5.45 -14.81
N PRO A 47 35.44 -4.74 -14.02
CA PRO A 47 35.08 -3.71 -13.02
C PRO A 47 34.71 -2.36 -13.64
N VAL A 48 33.90 -1.56 -12.94
CA VAL A 48 33.66 -0.16 -13.28
C VAL A 48 34.90 0.66 -12.92
N THR A 49 35.52 1.31 -13.89
CA THR A 49 36.73 2.14 -13.71
C THR A 49 36.53 3.53 -14.27
N ALA A 50 37.33 4.50 -13.81
CA ALA A 50 37.29 5.87 -14.32
C ALA A 50 37.51 5.93 -15.86
N ASP A 51 38.42 5.10 -16.38
CA ASP A 51 38.76 5.06 -17.81
C ASP A 51 37.63 4.48 -18.69
N SER A 52 36.75 3.67 -18.12
CA SER A 52 35.62 3.05 -18.85
C SER A 52 34.43 3.97 -19.05
N ARG A 53 34.39 5.13 -18.36
CA ARG A 53 33.24 6.06 -18.35
C ARG A 53 32.85 6.53 -19.75
N ASP A 54 33.77 7.17 -20.46
CA ASP A 54 33.45 7.86 -21.71
C ASP A 54 33.04 6.87 -22.81
N ALA A 55 33.64 5.66 -22.81
CA ALA A 55 33.27 4.58 -23.71
C ALA A 55 31.86 4.04 -23.42
N TRP A 56 31.51 3.87 -22.14
CA TRP A 56 30.18 3.43 -21.73
C TRP A 56 29.12 4.50 -22.03
N LEU A 57 29.38 5.77 -21.72
CA LEU A 57 28.48 6.88 -22.04
C LEU A 57 28.25 7.03 -23.56
N THR A 58 29.27 6.77 -24.37
CA THR A 58 29.12 6.70 -25.83
C THR A 58 28.18 5.56 -26.26
N SER A 59 28.25 4.43 -25.55
CA SER A 59 27.35 3.28 -25.78
C SER A 59 25.92 3.60 -25.36
N LEU A 60 25.72 4.33 -24.26
CA LEU A 60 24.40 4.82 -23.85
C LEU A 60 23.82 5.80 -24.88
N ASP A 61 24.60 6.74 -25.39
CA ASP A 61 24.16 7.65 -26.46
C ASP A 61 23.77 6.88 -27.74
N ALA A 62 24.55 5.85 -28.10
CA ALA A 62 24.27 4.99 -29.24
C ALA A 62 22.98 4.17 -29.03
N PHE A 63 22.74 3.69 -27.81
CA PHE A 63 21.50 3.00 -27.44
C PHE A 63 20.26 3.87 -27.71
N TRP A 64 20.27 5.13 -27.29
CA TRP A 64 19.12 6.04 -27.51
C TRP A 64 18.92 6.44 -28.98
N ARG A 65 19.97 6.41 -29.80
CA ARG A 65 19.91 6.68 -31.25
C ARG A 65 19.56 5.46 -32.10
N GLN A 66 19.70 4.25 -31.58
CA GLN A 66 19.36 3.04 -32.32
C GLN A 66 17.87 3.00 -32.63
N THR A 67 17.56 2.53 -33.84
CA THR A 67 16.19 2.41 -34.33
C THR A 67 15.52 1.15 -33.79
N VAL A 68 14.25 1.31 -33.40
CA VAL A 68 13.39 0.24 -32.89
C VAL A 68 12.01 0.33 -33.53
N GLU A 69 11.34 -0.81 -33.65
CA GLU A 69 9.91 -0.84 -33.93
C GLU A 69 9.15 -0.51 -32.63
N ASP A 70 8.55 0.67 -32.55
CA ASP A 70 7.77 1.08 -31.37
C ASP A 70 6.48 0.27 -31.21
N SER A 71 5.96 -0.28 -32.31
CA SER A 71 4.84 -1.21 -32.34
C SER A 71 4.95 -2.15 -33.55
N PRO A 72 4.43 -3.39 -33.47
CA PRO A 72 4.52 -4.35 -34.57
C PRO A 72 3.97 -3.77 -35.88
N GLY A 73 4.81 -3.72 -36.93
CA GLY A 73 4.43 -3.23 -38.26
C GLY A 73 4.50 -1.72 -38.45
N GLN A 74 5.02 -0.94 -37.49
CA GLN A 74 5.34 0.46 -37.68
C GLN A 74 6.75 0.67 -38.24
N VAL A 75 6.98 1.84 -38.86
CA VAL A 75 8.30 2.22 -39.37
C VAL A 75 9.28 2.34 -38.19
N PRO A 76 10.47 1.74 -38.25
CA PRO A 76 11.46 1.88 -37.19
C PRO A 76 11.86 3.35 -36.96
N VAL A 77 11.81 3.79 -35.71
CA VAL A 77 12.19 5.15 -35.27
C VAL A 77 13.30 5.06 -34.24
N ALA A 78 14.08 6.12 -34.04
CA ALA A 78 15.07 6.12 -32.96
C ALA A 78 14.35 5.96 -31.60
N ARG A 79 14.96 5.26 -30.64
CA ARG A 79 14.37 5.08 -29.29
C ARG A 79 13.98 6.39 -28.63
N ILE A 80 14.77 7.45 -28.85
CA ILE A 80 14.47 8.78 -28.32
C ILE A 80 13.19 9.41 -28.93
N ASP A 81 12.87 9.10 -30.18
CA ASP A 81 11.65 9.58 -30.85
C ASP A 81 10.44 8.74 -30.43
N ALA A 82 10.63 7.44 -30.20
CA ALA A 82 9.63 6.59 -29.55
C ALA A 82 9.33 7.10 -28.12
N LEU A 83 10.35 7.47 -27.34
CA LEU A 83 10.19 8.10 -26.03
C LEU A 83 9.38 9.40 -26.12
N ALA A 84 9.66 10.27 -27.09
CA ALA A 84 8.91 11.51 -27.32
C ALA A 84 7.41 11.24 -27.58
N THR A 85 7.12 10.28 -28.46
CA THR A 85 5.74 9.87 -28.80
C THR A 85 5.00 9.31 -27.58
N ARG A 86 5.72 8.56 -26.74
CA ARG A 86 5.16 7.99 -25.50
C ARG A 86 4.94 9.04 -24.42
N ILE A 87 5.84 10.02 -24.27
CA ILE A 87 5.62 11.17 -23.38
C ILE A 87 4.32 11.90 -23.78
N ALA A 88 4.15 12.21 -25.08
CA ALA A 88 2.91 12.83 -25.57
C ALA A 88 1.67 11.98 -25.24
N SER A 89 1.77 10.66 -25.39
CA SER A 89 0.69 9.73 -25.05
C SER A 89 0.37 9.71 -23.56
N VAL A 90 1.38 9.73 -22.67
CA VAL A 90 1.20 9.83 -21.21
C VAL A 90 0.47 11.12 -20.84
N LEU A 91 0.91 12.26 -21.38
CA LEU A 91 0.28 13.56 -21.12
C LEU A 91 -1.19 13.57 -21.56
N ARG A 92 -1.49 12.98 -22.73
CA ARG A 92 -2.86 12.85 -23.24
C ARG A 92 -3.70 11.92 -22.36
N ASP A 93 -3.17 10.74 -22.05
CA ASP A 93 -3.92 9.69 -21.36
C ASP A 93 -4.17 10.05 -19.88
N ASP A 94 -3.24 10.75 -19.20
CA ASP A 94 -3.51 11.35 -17.88
C ASP A 94 -4.66 12.37 -17.95
N ALA A 95 -4.68 13.23 -18.96
CA ALA A 95 -5.75 14.22 -19.13
C ALA A 95 -7.13 13.56 -19.36
N ILE A 96 -7.19 12.57 -20.26
CA ILE A 96 -8.42 11.82 -20.56
C ILE A 96 -8.93 11.12 -19.31
N VAL A 97 -8.08 10.34 -18.65
CA VAL A 97 -8.51 9.57 -17.47
C VAL A 97 -8.99 10.51 -16.37
N ARG A 98 -8.30 11.61 -16.12
CA ARG A 98 -8.68 12.56 -15.07
C ARG A 98 -9.93 13.37 -15.36
N ARG A 99 -10.20 13.63 -16.64
CA ARG A 99 -11.48 14.20 -17.07
C ARG A 99 -12.63 13.27 -16.72
N LEU A 100 -12.47 11.97 -17.00
CA LEU A 100 -13.46 10.94 -16.70
C LEU A 100 -13.67 10.76 -15.19
N ASP A 101 -12.60 10.91 -14.40
CA ASP A 101 -12.65 10.90 -12.94
C ASP A 101 -13.27 12.16 -12.32
N GLY A 102 -13.39 13.25 -13.09
CA GLY A 102 -13.76 14.56 -12.58
C GLY A 102 -12.69 15.22 -11.70
N THR A 103 -11.43 14.79 -11.80
CA THR A 103 -10.28 15.35 -11.05
C THR A 103 -9.44 16.35 -11.86
N LEU A 104 -9.83 16.57 -13.12
CA LEU A 104 -9.34 17.64 -13.97
C LEU A 104 -10.57 18.30 -14.62
N ASP A 105 -10.68 19.62 -14.48
CA ASP A 105 -11.78 20.40 -15.06
C ASP A 105 -11.84 20.21 -16.59
N GLY A 106 -13.04 20.29 -17.17
CA GLY A 106 -13.24 20.06 -18.60
C GLY A 106 -12.40 20.99 -19.48
N ALA A 107 -12.31 22.28 -19.15
CA ALA A 107 -11.51 23.23 -19.94
C ALA A 107 -10.01 22.94 -19.81
N ALA A 108 -9.55 22.54 -18.63
CA ALA A 108 -8.17 22.13 -18.39
C ALA A 108 -7.82 20.83 -19.14
N ALA A 109 -8.72 19.84 -19.12
CA ALA A 109 -8.55 18.59 -19.85
C ALA A 109 -8.50 18.83 -21.37
N ASP A 110 -9.41 19.65 -21.90
CA ASP A 110 -9.45 19.98 -23.33
C ASP A 110 -8.16 20.71 -23.78
N LEU A 111 -7.61 21.59 -22.93
CA LEU A 111 -6.32 22.26 -23.18
C LEU A 111 -5.15 21.25 -23.19
N ALA A 112 -5.08 20.36 -22.20
CA ALA A 112 -4.04 19.33 -22.12
C ALA A 112 -4.12 18.34 -23.30
N GLU A 113 -5.31 17.87 -23.65
CA GLU A 113 -5.53 16.97 -24.79
C GLU A 113 -5.18 17.65 -26.12
N ARG A 114 -5.56 18.91 -26.32
CA ARG A 114 -5.23 19.67 -27.53
C ARG A 114 -3.71 19.82 -27.70
N PHE A 115 -3.00 20.07 -26.59
CA PHE A 115 -1.55 20.12 -26.58
C PHE A 115 -0.91 18.76 -26.88
N ALA A 116 -1.41 17.68 -26.27
CA ALA A 116 -0.82 16.35 -26.39
C ALA A 116 -1.11 15.63 -27.73
N ARG A 117 -2.07 16.12 -28.52
CA ARG A 117 -2.44 15.57 -29.84
C ARG A 117 -1.63 16.15 -31.01
N THR A 118 -0.63 16.99 -30.76
CA THR A 118 0.12 17.63 -31.84
C THR A 118 0.86 16.60 -32.68
N SER A 119 0.62 16.66 -33.98
CA SER A 119 1.40 15.95 -34.97
C SER A 119 2.73 16.70 -35.09
N ASP A 120 3.86 16.00 -34.97
CA ASP A 120 5.23 16.56 -35.09
C ASP A 120 5.75 17.35 -33.88
N GLY A 121 5.02 17.37 -32.76
CA GLY A 121 5.47 17.99 -31.50
C GLY A 121 5.48 19.53 -31.51
N GLU A 122 5.03 20.17 -32.58
CA GLU A 122 4.85 21.62 -32.63
C GLU A 122 3.76 22.09 -31.66
N VAL A 123 3.95 23.26 -31.05
CA VAL A 123 2.94 23.84 -30.15
C VAL A 123 1.71 24.26 -30.97
N PRO A 124 0.47 23.87 -30.59
CA PRO A 124 -0.72 24.26 -31.34
C PRO A 124 -0.88 25.77 -31.45
N PRO A 125 -1.48 26.29 -32.54
CA PRO A 125 -1.81 27.70 -32.66
C PRO A 125 -2.62 28.19 -31.45
N GLY A 126 -2.25 29.36 -30.92
CA GLY A 126 -2.89 29.95 -29.75
C GLY A 126 -2.41 29.40 -28.40
N LEU A 127 -1.55 28.37 -28.39
CA LEU A 127 -0.94 27.86 -27.15
C LEU A 127 0.50 28.36 -26.98
N ILE A 128 0.95 28.33 -25.73
CA ILE A 128 2.34 28.51 -25.33
C ILE A 128 2.72 27.30 -24.47
N ALA A 129 3.80 26.63 -24.87
CA ALA A 129 4.47 25.63 -24.06
C ALA A 129 5.72 26.24 -23.42
N ARG A 130 6.03 25.88 -22.17
CA ARG A 130 7.23 26.35 -21.46
C ARG A 130 7.91 25.19 -20.73
N SER A 131 9.24 25.18 -20.67
CA SER A 131 9.96 24.32 -19.73
C SER A 131 9.79 24.88 -18.32
N LEU A 132 9.72 23.99 -17.33
CA LEU A 132 9.84 24.33 -15.92
C LEU A 132 11.33 24.32 -15.56
N ARG A 133 11.82 25.28 -14.78
CA ARG A 133 13.25 25.43 -14.45
C ARG A 133 13.51 25.44 -12.94
N VAL A 134 14.67 24.93 -12.57
CA VAL A 134 15.32 25.06 -11.24
C VAL A 134 16.60 25.83 -11.47
N GLY A 135 16.59 27.13 -11.15
CA GLY A 135 17.65 28.06 -11.54
C GLY A 135 17.81 28.08 -13.06
N GLU A 136 18.98 27.66 -13.54
CA GLU A 136 19.26 27.57 -14.97
C GLU A 136 18.96 26.19 -15.59
N ALA A 137 18.68 25.17 -14.77
CA ALA A 137 18.42 23.81 -15.25
C ALA A 137 16.95 23.64 -15.64
N ASP A 138 16.68 23.13 -16.84
CA ASP A 138 15.34 22.68 -17.22
C ASP A 138 15.01 21.37 -16.49
N TYR A 139 13.85 21.31 -15.84
CA TYR A 139 13.35 20.11 -15.18
C TYR A 139 12.91 19.07 -16.23
N ALA A 140 13.57 17.91 -16.25
CA ALA A 140 13.30 16.85 -17.20
C ALA A 140 11.90 16.26 -17.02
N GLY A 141 11.20 16.04 -18.13
CA GLY A 141 9.86 15.47 -18.16
C GLY A 141 8.73 16.42 -17.72
N ALA A 142 9.03 17.62 -17.22
CA ALA A 142 8.02 18.61 -16.87
C ALA A 142 7.71 19.57 -18.02
N ILE A 143 6.47 20.05 -18.06
CA ILE A 143 6.05 21.08 -19.02
C ILE A 143 4.95 21.97 -18.46
N ILE A 144 4.91 23.21 -18.91
CA ILE A 144 3.82 24.15 -18.63
C ILE A 144 3.11 24.50 -19.93
N VAL A 145 1.78 24.52 -19.90
CA VAL A 145 0.94 24.82 -21.06
C VAL A 145 -0.11 25.85 -20.67
N HIS A 146 -0.28 26.89 -21.48
CA HIS A 146 -1.36 27.86 -21.31
C HIS A 146 -1.74 28.51 -22.65
N GLU A 147 -2.90 29.15 -22.70
CA GLU A 147 -3.31 29.93 -23.87
C GLU A 147 -2.52 31.23 -23.98
N ARG A 148 -2.28 31.68 -25.22
CA ARG A 148 -1.48 32.87 -25.53
C ARG A 148 -2.20 34.16 -25.17
N ASP A 149 -3.44 34.28 -25.57
CA ASP A 149 -4.16 35.55 -25.57
C ASP A 149 -4.88 35.79 -24.22
N HIS A 150 -5.36 34.72 -23.57
CA HIS A 150 -6.06 34.78 -22.28
C HIS A 150 -5.72 33.56 -21.41
N PRO A 151 -4.60 33.58 -20.65
CA PRO A 151 -4.23 32.46 -19.79
C PRO A 151 -5.11 32.45 -18.52
N THR A 152 -6.39 32.15 -18.64
CA THR A 152 -7.29 31.93 -17.49
C THR A 152 -7.01 30.60 -16.78
N VAL A 153 -6.29 29.71 -17.47
CA VAL A 153 -5.87 28.40 -16.99
C VAL A 153 -4.42 28.18 -17.41
N VAL A 154 -3.56 27.93 -16.43
CA VAL A 154 -2.18 27.52 -16.64
C VAL A 154 -2.02 26.10 -16.13
N LEU A 155 -1.55 25.20 -16.99
CA LEU A 155 -1.35 23.79 -16.66
C LEU A 155 0.12 23.50 -16.45
N ARG A 156 0.45 22.68 -15.45
CA ARG A 156 1.76 22.08 -15.25
C ARG A 156 1.62 20.58 -15.34
N PHE A 157 2.46 19.90 -16.12
CA PHE A 157 2.63 18.46 -16.00
C PHE A 157 3.94 18.16 -15.26
N LEU A 158 3.88 17.28 -14.27
CA LEU A 158 5.06 16.68 -13.65
C LEU A 158 5.04 15.16 -13.85
N PRO A 159 6.19 14.53 -14.13
CA PRO A 159 6.27 13.09 -14.38
C PRO A 159 5.73 12.17 -13.28
N ASP A 160 5.86 12.58 -12.01
CA ASP A 160 5.46 11.80 -10.84
C ASP A 160 4.08 12.21 -10.27
N HIS A 161 3.44 13.26 -10.83
CA HIS A 161 2.18 13.79 -10.29
C HIS A 161 1.06 13.97 -11.33
N GLY A 162 1.40 14.07 -12.63
CA GLY A 162 0.47 14.38 -13.72
C GLY A 162 0.19 15.88 -13.87
N TRP A 163 -0.97 16.21 -14.42
CA TRP A 163 -1.43 17.60 -14.63
C TRP A 163 -1.85 18.37 -13.35
N ASP A 164 -1.49 19.62 -13.22
CA ASP A 164 -1.98 20.52 -12.17
C ASP A 164 -2.46 21.82 -12.79
N VAL A 165 -3.49 22.41 -12.18
CA VAL A 165 -4.19 23.59 -12.68
C VAL A 165 -3.87 24.79 -11.80
N PHE A 166 -3.52 25.90 -12.43
CA PHE A 166 -3.20 27.17 -11.78
C PHE A 166 -3.92 28.33 -12.47
N THR A 167 -4.10 29.42 -11.72
CA THR A 167 -4.72 30.65 -12.21
C THR A 167 -3.80 31.47 -13.11
N ASP A 168 -2.49 31.41 -12.87
CA ASP A 168 -1.47 32.20 -13.55
C ASP A 168 -0.07 31.60 -13.34
N LEU A 169 0.90 32.05 -14.16
CA LEU A 169 2.29 31.61 -14.11
C LEU A 169 2.99 31.91 -12.77
N PRO A 170 2.91 33.13 -12.19
CA PRO A 170 3.51 33.41 -10.89
C PRO A 170 3.01 32.48 -9.77
N SER A 171 1.70 32.21 -9.72
CA SER A 171 1.09 31.30 -8.74
C SER A 171 1.58 29.86 -8.93
N LEU A 172 1.75 29.42 -10.18
CA LEU A 172 2.36 28.13 -10.51
C LEU A 172 3.79 28.05 -9.98
N HIS A 173 4.64 29.05 -10.24
CA HIS A 173 6.03 29.06 -9.79
C HIS A 173 6.13 29.03 -8.26
N ALA A 174 5.38 29.90 -7.57
CA ALA A 174 5.39 29.98 -6.11
C ALA A 174 4.94 28.67 -5.44
N GLN A 175 3.86 28.06 -5.94
CA GLN A 175 3.36 26.78 -5.39
C GLN A 175 4.30 25.61 -5.69
N THR A 176 4.89 25.59 -6.89
CA THR A 176 5.91 24.59 -7.26
C THR A 176 7.11 24.69 -6.34
N GLU A 177 7.59 25.91 -6.11
CA GLU A 177 8.74 26.15 -5.24
C GLU A 177 8.46 25.75 -3.79
N ALA A 178 7.29 26.11 -3.25
CA ALA A 178 6.89 25.71 -1.91
C ALA A 178 6.86 24.18 -1.75
N ALA A 179 6.30 23.46 -2.73
CA ALA A 179 6.27 22.00 -2.74
C ALA A 179 7.68 21.39 -2.81
N TRP A 180 8.54 21.92 -3.68
CA TRP A 180 9.91 21.44 -3.83
C TRP A 180 10.78 21.75 -2.61
N ARG A 181 10.63 22.90 -1.94
CA ARG A 181 11.31 23.17 -0.67
C ARG A 181 10.94 22.16 0.42
N GLN A 182 9.66 21.79 0.51
CA GLN A 182 9.22 20.75 1.44
C GLN A 182 9.81 19.37 1.09
N ARG A 183 9.91 19.05 -0.21
CA ARG A 183 10.55 17.82 -0.67
C ARG A 183 12.04 17.82 -0.33
N LEU A 184 12.76 18.91 -0.65
CA LEU A 184 14.19 19.08 -0.40
C LEU A 184 14.55 19.01 1.09
N ALA A 185 13.67 19.49 1.96
CA ALA A 185 13.83 19.35 3.41
C ALA A 185 13.77 17.88 3.89
N ARG A 186 13.08 17.00 3.14
CA ARG A 186 12.93 15.56 3.46
C ARG A 186 13.94 14.69 2.71
N ARG A 187 14.19 15.02 1.45
CA ARG A 187 14.99 14.26 0.48
C ARG A 187 15.81 15.27 -0.30
N ARG A 188 17.14 15.26 -0.16
CA ARG A 188 18.06 16.29 -0.71
C ARG A 188 18.17 16.30 -2.25
N GLU A 189 17.16 15.82 -2.96
CA GLU A 189 17.17 15.67 -4.42
C GLU A 189 15.78 15.93 -5.01
N LEU A 190 15.77 16.36 -6.27
CA LEU A 190 14.60 16.41 -7.13
C LEU A 190 14.84 15.48 -8.32
N PRO A 191 13.89 14.59 -8.68
CA PRO A 191 14.17 13.56 -9.69
C PRO A 191 14.50 14.11 -11.08
N GLY A 192 13.91 15.23 -11.47
CA GLY A 192 14.04 15.83 -12.80
C GLY A 192 15.21 16.81 -12.99
N VAL A 193 16.11 16.99 -12.01
CA VAL A 193 17.31 17.83 -12.14
C VAL A 193 18.50 17.21 -11.40
N ARG A 194 19.73 17.61 -11.72
CA ARG A 194 20.93 17.11 -11.03
C ARG A 194 21.04 17.74 -9.64
N VAL A 195 21.66 17.01 -8.71
CA VAL A 195 21.87 17.50 -7.32
C VAL A 195 22.70 18.78 -7.31
N ASP A 196 23.77 18.84 -8.12
CA ASP A 196 24.62 20.03 -8.25
C ASP A 196 23.85 21.29 -8.65
N ASP A 197 22.85 21.15 -9.54
CA ASP A 197 22.06 22.29 -10.01
C ASP A 197 21.14 22.81 -8.88
N ILE A 198 20.63 21.92 -8.03
CA ILE A 198 19.83 22.27 -6.85
C ILE A 198 20.70 22.98 -5.81
N GLU A 199 21.89 22.44 -5.50
CA GLU A 199 22.77 22.99 -4.47
C GLU A 199 23.18 24.44 -4.75
N ARG A 200 23.32 24.81 -6.04
CA ARG A 200 23.63 26.18 -6.46
C ARG A 200 22.51 27.18 -6.18
N VAL A 201 21.26 26.75 -6.05
CA VAL A 201 20.09 27.65 -6.03
C VAL A 201 19.16 27.47 -4.85
N VAL A 202 19.28 26.39 -4.07
CA VAL A 202 18.37 26.10 -2.93
C VAL A 202 18.39 27.19 -1.85
N ALA A 203 19.52 27.89 -1.72
CA ALA A 203 19.70 29.01 -0.80
C ALA A 203 19.11 30.34 -1.31
N ASN A 204 18.75 30.42 -2.59
CA ASN A 204 18.15 31.62 -3.16
C ASN A 204 16.73 31.82 -2.61
N GLU A 205 16.26 33.07 -2.64
CA GLU A 205 14.89 33.39 -2.22
C GLU A 205 13.86 32.74 -3.17
N HIS A 206 14.15 32.75 -4.47
CA HIS A 206 13.35 32.13 -5.53
C HIS A 206 14.28 31.32 -6.44
N PHE A 207 13.86 30.12 -6.83
CA PHE A 207 14.64 29.27 -7.74
C PHE A 207 13.80 28.54 -8.80
N VAL A 208 12.47 28.73 -8.81
CA VAL A 208 11.61 28.15 -9.84
C VAL A 208 11.20 29.21 -10.86
N ASP A 209 11.39 28.91 -12.14
CA ASP A 209 10.94 29.75 -13.26
C ASP A 209 10.56 28.88 -14.47
N SER A 210 10.35 29.47 -15.65
CA SER A 210 9.98 28.78 -16.88
C SER A 210 10.42 29.54 -18.13
N LEU A 211 10.79 28.80 -19.19
CA LEU A 211 11.14 29.39 -20.48
C LEU A 211 10.25 28.89 -21.62
N PRO A 212 9.83 29.74 -22.56
CA PRO A 212 9.06 29.30 -23.73
C PRO A 212 9.80 28.23 -24.54
N LEU A 213 9.07 27.22 -24.98
CA LEU A 213 9.54 26.21 -25.91
C LEU A 213 9.07 26.52 -27.33
N GLN A 214 9.92 26.23 -28.30
CA GLN A 214 9.63 26.37 -29.73
C GLN A 214 10.02 25.09 -30.47
N GLY A 215 9.37 24.83 -31.59
CA GLY A 215 9.61 23.64 -32.41
C GLY A 215 9.06 22.35 -31.77
N ASP A 216 9.75 21.24 -32.01
CA ASP A 216 9.41 19.91 -31.49
C ASP A 216 9.60 19.84 -29.97
N VAL A 217 8.49 20.00 -29.25
CA VAL A 217 8.45 20.04 -27.79
C VAL A 217 8.65 18.67 -27.17
N PHE A 218 8.05 17.62 -27.73
CA PHE A 218 8.15 16.28 -27.15
C PHE A 218 9.52 15.67 -27.34
N GLY A 219 10.16 15.87 -28.50
CA GLY A 219 11.55 15.49 -28.67
C GLY A 219 12.47 16.33 -27.80
N ALA A 220 12.17 17.61 -27.55
CA ALA A 220 12.94 18.40 -26.57
C ALA A 220 12.82 17.83 -25.15
N MET A 221 11.62 17.39 -24.74
CA MET A 221 11.42 16.72 -23.45
C MET A 221 12.17 15.38 -23.37
N ALA A 222 12.08 14.54 -24.40
CA ALA A 222 12.80 13.26 -24.45
C ALA A 222 14.32 13.45 -24.40
N ARG A 223 14.86 14.43 -25.15
CA ARG A 223 16.28 14.80 -25.10
C ARG A 223 16.70 15.26 -23.71
N ARG A 224 15.87 16.01 -22.98
CA ARG A 224 16.17 16.41 -21.60
C ARG A 224 16.21 15.23 -20.63
N VAL A 225 15.27 14.27 -20.76
CA VAL A 225 15.27 13.04 -19.94
C VAL A 225 16.56 12.25 -20.16
N VAL A 226 16.92 11.99 -21.43
CA VAL A 226 18.16 11.28 -21.76
C VAL A 226 19.41 12.06 -21.30
N SER A 227 19.42 13.38 -21.46
CA SER A 227 20.55 14.21 -21.01
C SER A 227 20.70 14.23 -19.49
N LEU A 228 19.59 14.22 -18.75
CA LEU A 228 19.59 14.12 -17.30
C LEU A 228 20.09 12.76 -16.84
N GLN A 229 19.60 11.67 -17.44
CA GLN A 229 20.08 10.32 -17.15
C GLN A 229 21.61 10.25 -17.34
N ARG A 230 22.10 10.72 -18.49
CA ARG A 230 23.53 10.80 -18.77
C ARG A 230 24.28 11.60 -17.70
N GLY A 231 23.80 12.79 -17.34
CA GLY A 231 24.43 13.64 -16.33
C GLY A 231 24.45 13.02 -14.94
N LYS A 232 23.38 12.35 -14.52
CA LYS A 232 23.34 11.62 -13.23
C LYS A 232 24.33 10.46 -13.22
N VAL A 233 24.48 9.74 -14.34
CA VAL A 233 25.48 8.67 -14.46
C VAL A 233 26.90 9.22 -14.43
N GLU A 234 27.14 10.36 -15.08
CA GLU A 234 28.42 11.08 -15.00
C GLU A 234 28.77 11.46 -13.56
N ASP A 235 27.79 11.93 -12.77
CA ASP A 235 27.97 12.31 -11.36
C ASP A 235 28.18 11.11 -10.43
N ALA A 236 27.50 9.99 -10.71
CA ALA A 236 27.61 8.75 -9.95
C ALA A 236 28.87 7.93 -10.32
N TRP A 237 29.55 8.24 -11.42
CA TRP A 237 30.71 7.48 -11.88
C TRP A 237 31.91 7.68 -10.95
N PRO A 238 32.64 6.60 -10.57
CA PRO A 238 33.80 6.72 -9.68
C PRO A 238 34.90 7.59 -10.30
N ALA A 239 35.39 8.56 -9.51
CA ALA A 239 36.48 9.45 -9.90
C ALA A 239 37.86 8.76 -9.88
N THR A 240 38.01 7.67 -9.12
CA THR A 240 39.26 6.91 -8.97
C THR A 240 39.01 5.41 -9.08
N SER A 241 39.98 4.66 -9.62
CA SER A 241 39.85 3.22 -9.89
C SER A 241 40.18 2.32 -8.68
N ASP A 242 39.90 2.77 -7.45
CA ASP A 242 40.23 2.00 -6.23
C ASP A 242 39.22 0.87 -5.95
N ALA A 243 39.70 -0.33 -5.61
CA ALA A 243 38.86 -1.52 -5.51
C ALA A 243 37.82 -1.48 -4.37
N SER A 244 38.05 -0.69 -3.30
CA SER A 244 37.17 -0.60 -2.12
C SER A 244 35.95 0.31 -2.32
N THR A 245 35.89 1.10 -3.40
CA THR A 245 34.75 1.96 -3.76
C THR A 245 33.78 1.28 -4.73
N SER A 246 34.08 0.07 -5.20
CA SER A 246 33.38 -0.57 -6.32
C SER A 246 31.92 -1.01 -6.03
N GLU A 247 31.63 -1.62 -4.87
CA GLU A 247 30.28 -2.10 -4.56
C GLU A 247 29.28 -0.96 -4.31
N TRP A 248 29.65 0.05 -3.52
CA TRP A 248 28.80 1.23 -3.25
C TRP A 248 28.59 2.09 -4.51
N SER A 249 29.60 2.20 -5.38
CA SER A 249 29.47 2.96 -6.63
C SER A 249 28.51 2.29 -7.63
N ASN A 250 28.40 0.96 -7.62
CA ASN A 250 27.48 0.25 -8.51
C ASN A 250 26.02 0.54 -8.17
N ASP A 251 25.66 0.60 -6.88
CA ASP A 251 24.28 0.91 -6.47
C ASP A 251 23.87 2.35 -6.87
N HIS A 252 24.78 3.33 -6.72
CA HIS A 252 24.53 4.71 -7.17
C HIS A 252 24.41 4.82 -8.68
N LEU A 253 25.23 4.07 -9.43
CA LEU A 253 25.14 4.00 -10.89
C LEU A 253 23.82 3.38 -11.34
N LEU A 254 23.39 2.27 -10.73
CA LEU A 254 22.11 1.64 -11.04
C LEU A 254 20.94 2.57 -10.72
N SER A 255 21.00 3.29 -9.60
CA SER A 255 20.03 4.33 -9.23
C SER A 255 20.02 5.49 -10.25
N ALA A 256 21.19 5.96 -10.70
CA ALA A 256 21.31 7.01 -11.71
C ALA A 256 20.81 6.58 -13.10
N LEU A 257 20.84 5.28 -13.40
CA LEU A 257 20.34 4.70 -14.64
C LEU A 257 18.83 4.51 -14.65
N ASP A 258 18.16 4.52 -13.50
CA ASP A 258 16.74 4.20 -13.40
C ASP A 258 15.88 5.26 -14.11
N LEU A 259 15.26 4.87 -15.22
CA LEU A 259 14.35 5.74 -15.96
C LEU A 259 13.06 6.05 -15.19
N HIS A 260 12.67 5.20 -14.24
CA HIS A 260 11.46 5.42 -13.45
C HIS A 260 11.55 6.69 -12.60
N ASP A 261 12.75 7.08 -12.18
CA ASP A 261 12.96 8.35 -11.47
C ASP A 261 12.58 9.57 -12.33
N THR A 262 12.67 9.48 -13.65
CA THR A 262 12.37 10.60 -14.57
C THR A 262 10.95 10.57 -15.14
N LEU A 263 10.32 9.39 -15.21
CA LEU A 263 8.96 9.16 -15.70
C LEU A 263 8.26 8.10 -14.82
N ASP A 264 7.87 8.49 -13.61
CA ASP A 264 7.28 7.58 -12.62
C ASP A 264 5.76 7.41 -12.82
N ILE A 265 5.38 6.45 -13.68
CA ILE A 265 3.98 6.12 -13.92
C ILE A 265 3.29 5.62 -12.64
N THR A 266 4.02 4.95 -11.74
CA THR A 266 3.45 4.42 -10.51
C THR A 266 3.09 5.56 -9.55
N ALA A 267 3.99 6.53 -9.37
CA ALA A 267 3.71 7.73 -8.59
C ALA A 267 2.62 8.60 -9.23
N LEU A 268 2.61 8.72 -10.56
CA LEU A 268 1.56 9.43 -11.29
C LEU A 268 0.17 8.82 -11.00
N LEU A 269 0.05 7.50 -11.11
CA LEU A 269 -1.20 6.78 -10.82
C LEU A 269 -1.58 6.85 -9.33
N ALA A 270 -0.60 6.81 -8.42
CA ALA A 270 -0.84 6.99 -6.99
C ALA A 270 -1.33 8.41 -6.67
N SER A 271 -0.74 9.45 -7.29
CA SER A 271 -1.18 10.84 -7.19
C SER A 271 -2.62 11.00 -7.68
N ARG A 272 -2.95 10.40 -8.83
CA ARG A 272 -4.32 10.35 -9.36
C ARG A 272 -5.27 9.70 -8.36
N GLU A 273 -4.95 8.52 -7.84
CA GLU A 273 -5.82 7.79 -6.90
C GLU A 273 -6.09 8.60 -5.64
N ASN A 274 -5.07 9.30 -5.11
CA ASN A 274 -5.24 10.22 -4.00
C ASN A 274 -6.20 11.35 -4.34
N ARG A 275 -6.06 11.99 -5.51
CA ARG A 275 -6.97 13.06 -5.96
C ARG A 275 -8.40 12.57 -6.16
N LEU A 276 -8.58 11.39 -6.75
CA LEU A 276 -9.88 10.77 -6.95
C LEU A 276 -10.55 10.46 -5.61
N THR A 277 -9.79 9.90 -4.67
CA THR A 277 -10.26 9.63 -3.31
C THR A 277 -10.79 10.89 -2.64
N THR A 278 -9.99 11.96 -2.62
CA THR A 278 -10.38 13.25 -2.03
C THR A 278 -11.59 13.87 -2.74
N SER A 279 -11.65 13.81 -4.08
CA SER A 279 -12.81 14.30 -4.85
C SER A 279 -14.10 13.55 -4.49
N VAL A 280 -14.02 12.22 -4.43
CA VAL A 280 -15.15 11.36 -4.06
C VAL A 280 -15.60 11.63 -2.62
N ASP A 281 -14.67 11.84 -1.70
CA ASP A 281 -15.01 12.17 -0.32
C ASP A 281 -15.66 13.54 -0.21
N GLU A 282 -15.15 14.58 -0.87
CA GLU A 282 -15.79 15.91 -0.86
C GLU A 282 -17.19 15.88 -1.53
N GLN A 283 -17.38 15.09 -2.59
CA GLN A 283 -18.71 14.87 -3.17
C GLN A 283 -19.69 14.20 -2.19
N ARG A 284 -19.22 13.25 -1.38
CA ARG A 284 -20.04 12.64 -0.31
C ARG A 284 -20.33 13.65 0.79
N LEU A 285 -19.33 14.41 1.23
CA LEU A 285 -19.45 15.40 2.29
C LEU A 285 -20.42 16.52 1.92
N ALA A 286 -20.50 16.91 0.65
CA ALA A 286 -21.48 17.89 0.15
C ALA A 286 -22.94 17.42 0.24
N ARG A 287 -23.19 16.11 0.40
CA ARG A 287 -24.53 15.50 0.43
C ARG A 287 -25.04 15.20 1.84
N VAL A 288 -24.22 15.44 2.87
CA VAL A 288 -24.58 15.19 4.28
C VAL A 288 -24.70 16.51 5.05
N PRO A 289 -25.35 16.53 6.23
CA PRO A 289 -25.41 17.71 7.08
C PRO A 289 -24.02 18.29 7.42
N GLU A 290 -23.95 19.61 7.61
CA GLU A 290 -22.68 20.33 7.83
C GLU A 290 -21.94 19.85 9.10
N ASP A 291 -22.66 19.50 10.16
CA ASP A 291 -22.08 18.93 11.37
C ASP A 291 -21.45 17.57 11.11
N VAL A 292 -22.13 16.69 10.36
CA VAL A 292 -21.60 15.36 9.97
C VAL A 292 -20.33 15.53 9.12
N ALA A 293 -20.35 16.45 8.15
CA ALA A 293 -19.19 16.71 7.30
C ALA A 293 -18.01 17.28 8.08
N ARG A 294 -18.24 18.20 9.01
CA ARG A 294 -17.21 18.76 9.90
C ARG A 294 -16.59 17.67 10.78
N ASP A 295 -17.42 16.86 11.43
CA ASP A 295 -16.97 15.80 12.32
C ASP A 295 -16.12 14.77 11.56
N TRP A 296 -16.46 14.48 10.29
CA TRP A 296 -15.69 13.58 9.44
C TRP A 296 -14.30 14.15 9.16
N ARG A 297 -14.21 15.42 8.74
CA ARG A 297 -12.93 16.08 8.46
C ARG A 297 -12.05 16.16 9.70
N GLU A 298 -12.64 16.43 10.86
CA GLU A 298 -11.92 16.45 12.14
C GLU A 298 -11.38 15.06 12.50
N ALA A 299 -12.19 14.01 12.36
CA ALA A 299 -11.78 12.65 12.66
C ALA A 299 -10.69 12.14 11.69
N ALA A 300 -10.83 12.41 10.39
CA ALA A 300 -9.82 12.07 9.37
C ALA A 300 -8.48 12.76 9.66
N LYS A 301 -8.50 14.07 9.93
CA LYS A 301 -7.31 14.85 10.32
C LYS A 301 -6.70 14.32 11.62
N GLY A 302 -7.53 14.00 12.61
CA GLY A 302 -7.10 13.42 13.89
C GLY A 302 -6.40 12.08 13.72
N TYR A 303 -6.91 11.21 12.85
CA TYR A 303 -6.29 9.94 12.52
C TYR A 303 -4.96 10.11 11.79
N HIS A 304 -4.90 10.96 10.76
CA HIS A 304 -3.66 11.25 10.06
C HIS A 304 -2.58 11.84 10.99
N THR A 305 -2.98 12.76 11.87
CA THR A 305 -2.08 13.33 12.89
C THR A 305 -1.56 12.27 13.85
N ALA A 306 -2.42 11.35 14.30
CA ALA A 306 -1.99 10.24 15.17
C ALA A 306 -0.97 9.32 14.47
N LEU A 307 -1.18 9.01 13.18
CA LEU A 307 -0.22 8.25 12.37
C LEU A 307 1.12 8.98 12.24
N LEU A 308 1.12 10.29 11.93
CA LEU A 308 2.35 11.09 11.80
C LEU A 308 3.11 11.19 13.12
N LEU A 309 2.40 11.43 14.23
CA LEU A 309 3.01 11.49 15.57
C LEU A 309 3.59 10.14 15.99
N ALA A 310 2.92 9.04 15.65
CA ALA A 310 3.44 7.71 15.87
C ALA A 310 4.64 7.41 14.96
N ALA A 311 4.65 7.91 13.73
CA ALA A 311 5.75 7.78 12.76
C ALA A 311 7.01 8.60 13.11
N SER A 312 6.87 9.64 13.93
CA SER A 312 7.94 10.62 14.19
C SER A 312 9.08 10.04 15.06
N PRO A 313 10.33 10.03 14.57
CA PRO A 313 11.49 9.56 15.32
C PRO A 313 11.87 10.47 16.49
N THR A 314 11.43 11.73 16.53
CA THR A 314 11.73 12.67 17.63
C THR A 314 11.05 12.33 18.96
N ARG A 315 10.01 11.48 18.97
CA ARG A 315 9.42 10.91 20.21
C ARG A 315 9.91 9.51 20.53
N ARG A 316 10.57 8.84 19.59
CA ARG A 316 11.06 7.47 19.78
C ARG A 316 12.57 7.56 19.93
N GLY A 317 13.14 7.15 21.07
CA GLY A 317 14.52 6.68 21.00
C GLY A 317 14.58 5.68 19.85
N ALA A 318 15.56 5.78 18.94
CA ALA A 318 15.64 4.90 17.76
C ALA A 318 15.63 3.40 18.14
N ASP A 319 15.86 3.09 19.42
CA ASP A 319 15.86 1.76 20.04
C ASP A 319 14.54 1.31 20.73
N ASP A 320 13.49 2.15 20.79
CA ASP A 320 12.29 1.87 21.62
C ASP A 320 11.14 1.17 20.87
N ALA A 321 11.04 1.30 19.54
CA ALA A 321 10.02 0.59 18.77
C ALA A 321 10.45 -0.87 18.51
N PRO A 322 9.56 -1.86 18.69
CA PRO A 322 9.88 -3.24 18.32
C PRO A 322 10.10 -3.33 16.81
N LEU A 323 11.14 -4.06 16.41
CA LEU A 323 11.40 -4.39 15.02
C LEU A 323 10.24 -5.20 14.43
N THR A 324 9.99 -5.02 13.13
CA THR A 324 9.07 -5.89 12.38
C THR A 324 9.56 -7.33 12.40
N LEU A 325 8.69 -8.31 12.13
CA LEU A 325 9.10 -9.72 12.02
C LEU A 325 10.29 -9.87 11.04
N ALA A 326 10.19 -9.26 9.86
CA ALA A 326 11.25 -9.30 8.86
C ALA A 326 12.56 -8.66 9.37
N GLY A 327 12.49 -7.45 9.93
CA GLY A 327 13.69 -6.75 10.44
C GLY A 327 14.32 -7.46 11.63
N TRP A 328 13.51 -8.04 12.53
CA TRP A 328 13.98 -8.82 13.66
C TRP A 328 14.59 -10.15 13.21
N CYS A 329 13.92 -10.90 12.33
CA CYS A 329 14.43 -12.15 11.78
C CYS A 329 15.75 -11.94 11.05
N ARG A 330 15.84 -10.90 10.21
CA ARG A 330 17.09 -10.55 9.53
C ARG A 330 18.22 -10.26 10.52
N LYS A 331 17.96 -9.47 11.57
CA LYS A 331 18.95 -9.16 12.62
C LYS A 331 19.44 -10.42 13.34
N GLU A 332 18.53 -11.31 13.75
CA GLU A 332 18.89 -12.56 14.44
C GLU A 332 19.65 -13.52 13.53
N LEU A 333 19.24 -13.64 12.26
CA LEU A 333 19.92 -14.47 11.26
C LEU A 333 21.33 -13.95 10.94
N LEU A 334 21.48 -12.64 10.72
CA LEU A 334 22.80 -12.00 10.54
C LEU A 334 23.73 -12.30 11.71
N THR A 335 23.23 -12.16 12.94
CA THR A 335 24.01 -12.43 14.16
C THR A 335 24.42 -13.90 14.23
N ALA A 336 23.51 -14.83 13.95
CA ALA A 336 23.77 -16.26 14.03
C ALA A 336 24.68 -16.80 12.91
N LEU A 337 24.62 -16.19 11.72
CA LEU A 337 25.52 -16.46 10.59
C LEU A 337 26.93 -15.95 10.90
N ALA A 338 27.05 -14.71 11.39
CA ALA A 338 28.34 -14.12 11.78
C ALA A 338 29.06 -14.94 12.87
N GLN A 339 28.31 -15.44 13.87
CA GLN A 339 28.86 -16.33 14.91
C GLN A 339 29.44 -17.64 14.37
N ARG A 340 29.08 -18.04 13.16
CA ARG A 340 29.58 -19.23 12.46
C ARG A 340 30.58 -18.90 11.35
N GLY A 341 31.03 -17.65 11.28
CA GLY A 341 31.96 -17.17 10.25
C GLY A 341 31.36 -17.06 8.86
N ILE A 342 30.03 -17.00 8.74
CA ILE A 342 29.33 -16.81 7.46
C ILE A 342 29.02 -15.32 7.30
N THR A 343 29.55 -14.70 6.25
CA THR A 343 29.43 -13.25 5.96
C THR A 343 28.34 -12.93 4.93
N LEU A 344 27.64 -13.93 4.42
CA LEU A 344 26.55 -13.75 3.45
C LEU A 344 25.34 -13.09 4.12
N ASP A 345 24.65 -12.22 3.38
CA ASP A 345 23.36 -11.69 3.79
C ASP A 345 22.33 -12.83 3.82
N PRO A 346 21.54 -13.00 4.90
CA PRO A 346 20.47 -14.00 4.94
C PRO A 346 19.43 -13.84 3.82
N ASP A 347 19.24 -12.63 3.28
CA ASP A 347 18.29 -12.39 2.18
C ASP A 347 18.83 -12.92 0.84
N ASP A 348 20.15 -13.08 0.70
CA ASP A 348 20.80 -13.69 -0.48
C ASP A 348 20.84 -15.22 -0.41
N ILE A 349 20.56 -15.81 0.76
CA ILE A 349 20.56 -17.27 0.96
C ILE A 349 19.15 -17.80 0.70
N HIS A 350 19.01 -18.57 -0.38
CA HIS A 350 17.80 -19.31 -0.72
C HIS A 350 17.99 -20.82 -0.57
N LEU A 351 16.87 -21.51 -0.38
CA LEU A 351 16.81 -22.94 -0.16
C LEU A 351 15.82 -23.54 -1.17
N GLU A 352 16.31 -24.52 -1.93
CA GLU A 352 15.46 -25.40 -2.74
C GLU A 352 15.17 -26.67 -1.94
N VAL A 353 13.91 -26.86 -1.61
CA VAL A 353 13.43 -28.02 -0.88
C VAL A 353 12.79 -28.99 -1.88
N ARG A 354 13.30 -30.22 -1.93
CA ARG A 354 12.74 -31.34 -2.70
C ARG A 354 12.14 -32.36 -1.75
N ASP A 355 10.95 -32.86 -2.10
CA ASP A 355 10.39 -34.04 -1.44
C ASP A 355 11.32 -35.23 -1.69
N ASP A 356 11.60 -36.00 -0.64
CA ASP A 356 12.40 -37.21 -0.74
C ASP A 356 11.53 -38.29 -1.39
N GLU A 357 12.00 -38.86 -2.51
CA GLU A 357 11.34 -39.99 -3.16
C GLU A 357 11.46 -41.22 -2.26
N GLY A 358 10.52 -41.36 -1.33
CA GLY A 358 10.32 -42.61 -0.62
C GLY A 358 9.82 -43.68 -1.61
N LEU A 359 10.74 -44.50 -2.13
CA LEU A 359 10.49 -45.81 -2.77
C LEU A 359 9.17 -45.88 -3.56
N GLY A 360 9.07 -45.12 -4.64
CA GLY A 360 7.98 -45.25 -5.60
C GLY A 360 8.18 -46.51 -6.47
N VAL A 361 7.15 -47.37 -6.51
CA VAL A 361 7.05 -48.46 -7.49
C VAL A 361 7.25 -47.87 -8.91
N PRO A 362 8.05 -48.47 -9.80
CA PRO A 362 8.28 -47.90 -11.11
C PRO A 362 7.06 -48.13 -12.01
N ALA A 363 6.12 -47.19 -11.99
CA ALA A 363 5.07 -47.09 -13.01
C ALA A 363 4.41 -45.70 -12.99
N THR A 364 4.20 -45.17 -14.20
CA THR A 364 3.51 -43.92 -14.59
C THR A 364 4.40 -42.67 -14.63
N GLY A 365 4.63 -42.15 -15.84
CA GLY A 365 5.47 -40.99 -16.17
C GLY A 365 4.89 -39.65 -15.73
N VAL A 366 4.62 -39.49 -14.44
CA VAL A 366 4.30 -38.21 -13.82
C VAL A 366 5.64 -37.54 -13.49
N SER A 367 5.88 -36.36 -14.07
CA SER A 367 7.06 -35.55 -13.73
C SER A 367 7.02 -35.19 -12.24
N PRO A 368 8.14 -35.28 -11.49
CA PRO A 368 8.15 -34.91 -10.08
C PRO A 368 7.71 -33.44 -9.92
N PRO A 369 7.00 -33.11 -8.82
CA PRO A 369 6.63 -31.72 -8.56
C PRO A 369 7.88 -30.83 -8.49
N PRO A 370 7.81 -29.59 -8.99
CA PRO A 370 8.95 -28.69 -8.99
C PRO A 370 9.43 -28.41 -7.55
N PRO A 371 10.75 -28.18 -7.35
CA PRO A 371 11.29 -27.85 -6.04
C PRO A 371 10.66 -26.57 -5.49
N VAL A 372 10.37 -26.56 -4.19
CA VAL A 372 9.89 -25.35 -3.51
C VAL A 372 11.10 -24.51 -3.15
N ARG A 373 11.20 -23.32 -3.73
CA ARG A 373 12.22 -22.33 -3.39
C ARG A 373 11.69 -21.39 -2.31
N MET A 374 12.51 -21.11 -1.30
CA MET A 374 12.20 -20.16 -0.23
C MET A 374 13.48 -19.46 0.26
N SER A 375 13.35 -18.29 0.89
CA SER A 375 14.49 -17.62 1.54
C SER A 375 14.90 -18.33 2.84
N LEU A 376 16.10 -18.02 3.35
CA LEU A 376 16.53 -18.51 4.66
C LEU A 376 15.59 -18.04 5.78
N ALA A 377 15.07 -16.81 5.68
CA ALA A 377 14.10 -16.27 6.63
C ALA A 377 12.78 -17.05 6.61
N GLU A 378 12.23 -17.34 5.43
CA GLU A 378 11.02 -18.15 5.27
C GLU A 378 11.22 -19.57 5.81
N PHE A 379 12.35 -20.20 5.48
CA PHE A 379 12.70 -21.52 6.00
C PHE A 379 12.82 -21.52 7.53
N ALA A 380 13.38 -20.44 8.10
CA ALA A 380 13.53 -20.31 9.54
C ALA A 380 12.20 -20.10 10.27
N LEU A 381 11.27 -19.35 9.67
CA LEU A 381 9.93 -19.13 10.20
C LEU A 381 9.05 -20.38 10.16
N HIS A 382 9.27 -21.28 9.20
CA HIS A 382 8.51 -22.52 9.08
C HIS A 382 8.85 -23.59 10.11
N ASN A 383 9.92 -23.39 10.90
CA ASN A 383 10.49 -24.33 11.88
C ASN A 383 10.81 -25.71 11.27
N THR A 384 12.06 -26.17 11.37
CA THR A 384 12.64 -27.25 10.53
C THR A 384 11.91 -28.60 10.52
N GLY A 385 10.99 -28.86 11.45
CA GLY A 385 10.23 -30.11 11.56
C GLY A 385 9.40 -30.47 10.32
N ARG A 386 8.93 -29.47 9.55
CA ARG A 386 8.20 -29.72 8.29
C ARG A 386 9.09 -30.28 7.17
N TYR A 387 10.39 -30.00 7.23
CA TYR A 387 11.35 -30.27 6.16
C TYR A 387 12.48 -31.21 6.60
N GLU A 388 12.33 -31.85 7.76
CA GLU A 388 13.37 -32.66 8.40
C GLU A 388 13.81 -33.87 7.55
N ARG A 389 12.86 -34.45 6.80
CA ARG A 389 13.10 -35.58 5.89
C ARG A 389 13.25 -35.17 4.42
N ARG A 390 13.33 -33.87 4.10
CA ARG A 390 13.41 -33.38 2.72
C ARG A 390 14.85 -33.06 2.32
N HIS A 391 15.19 -33.31 1.05
CA HIS A 391 16.48 -32.89 0.51
C HIS A 391 16.48 -31.37 0.33
N ILE A 392 17.51 -30.70 0.86
CA ILE A 392 17.64 -29.24 0.81
C ILE A 392 18.94 -28.90 0.09
N ARG A 393 18.84 -28.06 -0.93
CA ARG A 393 19.97 -27.47 -1.63
C ARG A 393 20.00 -25.97 -1.34
N VAL A 394 21.18 -25.46 -1.00
CA VAL A 394 21.39 -24.02 -0.83
C VAL A 394 21.67 -23.40 -2.20
N VAL A 395 20.98 -22.31 -2.49
CA VAL A 395 21.12 -21.52 -3.72
C VAL A 395 21.28 -20.07 -3.30
N THR A 396 22.14 -19.31 -3.96
CA THR A 396 22.34 -17.89 -3.67
C THR A 396 21.93 -17.02 -4.86
N ASN A 397 21.38 -15.85 -4.58
CA ASN A 397 21.21 -14.79 -5.57
C ASN A 397 22.36 -13.79 -5.39
N GLY A 398 22.93 -13.26 -6.48
CA GLY A 398 23.93 -12.19 -6.42
C GLY A 398 25.35 -12.57 -5.95
N VAL A 399 25.60 -13.81 -5.52
CA VAL A 399 26.93 -14.26 -5.08
C VAL A 399 27.77 -14.81 -6.25
N PRO A 400 29.08 -14.46 -6.37
CA PRO A 400 29.96 -14.98 -7.41
C PRO A 400 30.02 -16.52 -7.46
N PRO A 401 30.06 -17.14 -8.65
CA PRO A 401 30.22 -18.58 -8.78
C PRO A 401 31.51 -19.05 -8.07
N GLY A 402 31.35 -19.92 -7.05
CA GLY A 402 32.49 -20.51 -6.32
C GLY A 402 32.74 -19.96 -4.91
N ALA A 403 31.96 -18.99 -4.43
CA ALA A 403 31.99 -18.60 -3.02
C ALA A 403 31.60 -19.80 -2.11
N PRO A 404 32.26 -19.98 -0.95
CA PRO A 404 31.94 -21.08 -0.04
C PRO A 404 30.53 -20.90 0.53
N LEU A 405 29.60 -21.72 0.03
CA LEU A 405 28.22 -21.73 0.50
C LEU A 405 28.11 -22.45 1.85
N PRO A 406 27.25 -21.97 2.76
CA PRO A 406 26.98 -22.67 4.00
C PRO A 406 26.33 -24.02 3.70
N GLY A 407 26.79 -25.08 4.37
CA GLY A 407 26.22 -26.41 4.22
C GLY A 407 24.76 -26.47 4.69
N ALA A 408 23.91 -27.21 3.98
CA ALA A 408 22.49 -27.37 4.34
C ALA A 408 22.29 -27.94 5.76
N HIS A 409 23.23 -28.75 6.25
CA HIS A 409 23.22 -29.24 7.64
C HIS A 409 23.44 -28.11 8.65
N THR A 410 24.44 -27.25 8.39
CA THR A 410 24.75 -26.06 9.20
C THR A 410 23.56 -25.12 9.29
N LEU A 411 22.86 -24.86 8.17
CA LEU A 411 21.67 -24.01 8.15
C LEU A 411 20.50 -24.63 8.90
N ARG A 412 20.26 -25.95 8.76
CA ARG A 412 19.23 -26.65 9.55
C ARG A 412 19.49 -26.55 11.05
N GLN A 413 20.74 -26.78 11.48
CA GLN A 413 21.11 -26.67 12.88
C GLN A 413 20.97 -25.24 13.40
N LEU A 414 21.43 -24.25 12.64
CA LEU A 414 21.29 -22.82 12.96
C LEU A 414 19.82 -22.45 13.17
N VAL A 415 18.93 -22.82 12.24
CA VAL A 415 17.50 -22.51 12.35
C VAL A 415 16.88 -23.18 13.56
N ARG A 416 17.21 -24.45 13.82
CA ARG A 416 16.66 -25.19 14.96
C ARG A 416 17.09 -24.60 16.30
N GLU A 417 18.33 -24.13 16.39
CA GLU A 417 18.85 -23.44 17.58
C GLU A 417 18.25 -22.04 17.76
N LEU A 418 17.99 -21.35 16.64
CA LEU A 418 17.39 -20.01 16.68
C LEU A 418 15.93 -20.04 17.13
N ASP A 419 15.11 -21.00 16.71
CA ASP A 419 13.66 -21.06 16.99
C ASP A 419 12.98 -19.67 16.91
N LEU A 420 13.11 -19.04 15.74
CA LEU A 420 12.75 -17.64 15.52
C LEU A 420 11.30 -17.33 15.91
N ALA A 421 10.37 -18.25 15.65
CA ALA A 421 8.95 -18.05 15.94
C ALA A 421 8.70 -17.86 17.46
N SER A 422 9.27 -18.73 18.30
CA SER A 422 9.12 -18.63 19.76
C SER A 422 9.85 -17.43 20.34
N ARG A 423 11.05 -17.15 19.83
CA ARG A 423 11.88 -16.02 20.29
C ARG A 423 11.31 -14.68 19.88
N PHE A 424 10.68 -14.57 18.71
CA PHE A 424 9.99 -13.34 18.29
C PHE A 424 8.80 -13.02 19.21
N ALA A 425 8.00 -14.03 19.56
CA ALA A 425 6.90 -13.84 20.50
C ALA A 425 7.38 -13.37 21.88
N SER A 426 8.52 -13.88 22.34
CA SER A 426 9.16 -13.44 23.60
C SER A 426 9.73 -12.03 23.49
N TYR A 427 10.41 -11.71 22.38
CA TYR A 427 10.92 -10.37 22.08
C TYR A 427 9.82 -9.32 22.06
N LEU A 428 8.71 -9.59 21.37
CA LEU A 428 7.55 -8.68 21.35
C LEU A 428 6.97 -8.50 22.76
N ARG A 429 6.87 -9.57 23.55
CA ARG A 429 6.36 -9.48 24.92
C ARG A 429 7.26 -8.58 25.76
N GLU A 430 8.58 -8.74 25.69
CA GLU A 430 9.54 -7.91 26.42
C GLU A 430 9.46 -6.45 25.99
N ARG A 431 9.56 -6.18 24.68
CA ARG A 431 9.57 -4.82 24.13
C ARG A 431 8.26 -4.06 24.29
N VAL A 432 7.15 -4.77 24.40
CA VAL A 432 5.82 -4.17 24.59
C VAL A 432 5.40 -4.16 26.07
N SER A 433 6.19 -4.73 26.99
CA SER A 433 5.92 -4.71 28.44
C SER A 433 6.45 -3.43 29.12
N ASP A 434 5.93 -3.11 30.30
CA ASP A 434 6.47 -2.00 31.10
C ASP A 434 7.88 -2.31 31.62
N PRO A 435 8.79 -1.32 31.71
CA PRO A 435 8.63 0.09 31.32
C PRO A 435 8.97 0.39 29.85
N GLN A 436 9.64 -0.52 29.14
CA GLN A 436 10.22 -0.31 27.80
C GLN A 436 9.15 -0.02 26.72
N GLY A 437 8.00 -0.68 26.80
CA GLY A 437 6.93 -0.55 25.82
C GLY A 437 5.90 0.54 26.12
N ARG A 438 6.09 1.38 27.14
CA ARG A 438 5.06 2.35 27.58
C ARG A 438 4.69 3.33 26.47
N ASP A 439 5.68 3.94 25.83
CA ASP A 439 5.46 4.94 24.78
C ASP A 439 4.90 4.31 23.51
N PHE A 440 5.39 3.11 23.16
CA PHE A 440 4.83 2.32 22.07
C PHE A 440 3.35 1.98 22.32
N ARG A 441 2.98 1.49 23.51
CA ARG A 441 1.59 1.19 23.88
C ARG A 441 0.73 2.46 23.86
N SER A 442 1.23 3.57 24.41
CA SER A 442 0.53 4.85 24.42
C SER A 442 0.25 5.36 23.00
N ALA A 443 1.25 5.37 22.11
CA ALA A 443 1.10 5.75 20.72
C ALA A 443 0.13 4.81 19.98
N THR A 444 0.25 3.51 20.21
CA THR A 444 -0.62 2.48 19.63
C THR A 444 -2.08 2.66 20.07
N MET A 445 -2.32 2.95 21.35
CA MET A 445 -3.66 3.27 21.87
C MET A 445 -4.23 4.55 21.25
N GLN A 446 -3.40 5.59 21.05
CA GLN A 446 -3.80 6.83 20.40
C GLN A 446 -4.21 6.61 18.94
N ILE A 447 -3.41 5.84 18.19
CA ILE A 447 -3.72 5.49 16.79
C ILE A 447 -5.05 4.75 16.72
N GLN A 448 -5.29 3.75 17.58
CA GLN A 448 -6.55 3.01 17.53
C GLN A 448 -7.75 3.85 17.93
N GLN A 449 -7.61 4.70 18.95
CA GLN A 449 -8.70 5.58 19.33
C GLN A 449 -9.06 6.55 18.19
N ALA A 450 -8.05 7.08 17.49
CA ALA A 450 -8.25 7.94 16.34
C ALA A 450 -8.85 7.17 15.15
N ARG A 451 -8.38 5.95 14.88
CA ARG A 451 -8.93 5.04 13.86
C ARG A 451 -10.41 4.73 14.14
N MET A 452 -10.72 4.27 15.34
CA MET A 452 -12.08 3.92 15.76
C MET A 452 -13.02 5.15 15.69
N ARG A 453 -12.51 6.35 15.97
CA ARG A 453 -13.27 7.60 15.77
C ARG A 453 -13.52 7.89 14.29
N ALA A 454 -12.50 7.79 13.44
CA ALA A 454 -12.67 7.96 11.99
C ALA A 454 -13.68 6.96 11.41
N GLU A 455 -13.60 5.68 11.83
CA GLU A 455 -14.55 4.63 11.44
C GLU A 455 -15.97 4.90 11.95
N ALA A 456 -16.13 5.44 13.17
CA ALA A 456 -17.44 5.78 13.74
C ALA A 456 -18.10 6.92 12.98
N VAL A 457 -17.35 7.97 12.63
CA VAL A 457 -17.88 9.10 11.87
C VAL A 457 -18.14 8.72 10.41
N ALA A 458 -17.29 7.91 9.78
CA ALA A 458 -17.56 7.35 8.46
C ALA A 458 -18.85 6.50 8.46
N ALA A 459 -19.06 5.69 9.50
CA ALA A 459 -20.29 4.93 9.69
C ALA A 459 -21.52 5.83 9.90
N ARG A 460 -21.38 6.94 10.64
CA ARG A 460 -22.45 7.96 10.79
C ARG A 460 -22.79 8.59 9.43
N MET A 461 -21.77 9.00 8.67
CA MET A 461 -21.93 9.60 7.34
C MET A 461 -22.66 8.64 6.38
N ALA A 462 -22.32 7.35 6.42
CA ALA A 462 -22.98 6.32 5.59
C ALA A 462 -24.50 6.22 5.82
N THR A 463 -24.99 6.54 7.03
CA THR A 463 -26.44 6.57 7.33
C THR A 463 -27.19 7.66 6.56
N TYR A 464 -26.52 8.74 6.16
CA TYR A 464 -27.12 9.84 5.38
C TYR A 464 -27.05 9.63 3.86
N LEU A 465 -26.33 8.60 3.40
CA LEU A 465 -26.08 8.34 1.98
C LEU A 465 -26.88 7.11 1.51
N PRO A 466 -27.89 7.27 0.64
CA PRO A 466 -28.84 6.20 0.31
C PRO A 466 -28.21 5.00 -0.42
N GLU A 467 -27.10 5.21 -1.12
CA GLU A 467 -26.33 4.16 -1.80
C GLU A 467 -25.42 3.35 -0.87
N GLN A 468 -25.25 3.75 0.39
CA GLN A 468 -24.37 3.07 1.34
C GLN A 468 -25.15 2.16 2.28
N ALA A 469 -24.47 1.10 2.74
CA ALA A 469 -25.04 0.19 3.72
C ALA A 469 -25.16 0.89 5.08
N VAL A 470 -26.40 1.04 5.55
CA VAL A 470 -26.73 1.70 6.82
C VAL A 470 -25.98 1.04 7.99
N ALA A 471 -25.14 1.83 8.67
CA ALA A 471 -24.33 1.37 9.79
C ALA A 471 -25.04 1.54 11.15
N PHE A 472 -25.74 2.65 11.35
CA PHE A 472 -26.54 2.95 12.54
C PHE A 472 -28.03 2.96 12.19
N LEU A 473 -28.89 2.53 13.11
CA LEU A 473 -30.32 2.55 12.88
C LEU A 473 -30.81 4.00 12.87
N ASP A 474 -31.55 4.39 11.83
CA ASP A 474 -32.15 5.73 11.78
C ASP A 474 -33.25 5.87 12.84
N ASP A 475 -32.96 6.64 13.88
CA ASP A 475 -33.91 7.06 14.89
C ASP A 475 -34.05 8.59 14.97
N ARG A 476 -33.59 9.31 13.93
CA ARG A 476 -33.54 10.77 13.85
C ARG A 476 -32.74 11.47 14.96
N GLY A 477 -32.03 10.71 15.79
CA GLY A 477 -31.26 11.24 16.92
C GLY A 477 -29.86 10.64 17.04
N ASP A 478 -29.37 9.94 16.01
CA ASP A 478 -28.04 9.33 15.94
C ASP A 478 -27.67 8.56 17.22
N ARG A 479 -28.64 7.88 17.86
CA ARG A 479 -28.44 7.34 19.21
C ARG A 479 -27.31 6.32 19.27
N GLY A 480 -27.24 5.40 18.31
CA GLY A 480 -26.16 4.43 18.20
C GLY A 480 -24.80 5.11 18.10
N TYR A 481 -24.67 6.13 17.25
CA TYR A 481 -23.45 6.94 17.14
C TYR A 481 -23.13 7.67 18.45
N ARG A 482 -24.09 8.30 19.13
CA ARG A 482 -23.89 8.97 20.43
C ARG A 482 -23.41 8.00 21.51
N MET A 483 -23.82 6.73 21.48
CA MET A 483 -23.26 5.71 22.39
C MET A 483 -21.77 5.45 22.11
N VAL A 484 -21.39 5.36 20.84
CA VAL A 484 -19.98 5.19 20.43
C VAL A 484 -19.16 6.43 20.79
N GLU A 485 -19.68 7.62 20.50
CA GLU A 485 -19.03 8.89 20.81
C GLU A 485 -18.78 9.05 22.32
N ALA A 486 -19.76 8.70 23.17
CA ALA A 486 -19.59 8.70 24.62
C ALA A 486 -18.43 7.81 25.06
N VAL A 487 -18.27 6.63 24.44
CA VAL A 487 -17.17 5.71 24.69
C VAL A 487 -15.83 6.27 24.20
N LEU A 488 -15.78 6.86 23.01
CA LEU A 488 -14.56 7.41 22.43
C LEU A 488 -14.06 8.68 23.13
N ASN A 489 -14.98 9.50 23.64
CA ASN A 489 -14.66 10.71 24.40
C ASN A 489 -14.30 10.39 25.86
N SER A 490 -14.81 9.29 26.41
CA SER A 490 -14.47 8.80 27.74
C SER A 490 -14.31 7.27 27.75
N PRO A 491 -13.10 6.80 27.40
CA PRO A 491 -12.79 5.36 27.35
C PRO A 491 -12.98 4.64 28.69
N ALA A 492 -12.69 5.32 29.81
CA ALA A 492 -12.92 4.80 31.15
C ALA A 492 -14.41 4.80 31.52
N ALA A 493 -14.91 3.69 32.05
CA ALA A 493 -16.33 3.55 32.39
C ALA A 493 -16.81 4.56 33.45
N ALA A 494 -15.92 5.01 34.34
CA ALA A 494 -16.26 5.90 35.45
C ALA A 494 -16.57 7.35 35.02
N THR A 495 -15.97 7.83 33.92
CA THR A 495 -16.12 9.22 33.45
C THR A 495 -17.04 9.34 32.24
N ARG A 496 -17.66 8.24 31.82
CA ARG A 496 -18.45 8.19 30.58
C ARG A 496 -19.80 8.90 30.73
N THR A 497 -20.07 9.83 29.83
CA THR A 497 -21.34 10.55 29.73
C THR A 497 -22.50 9.58 29.44
N ALA A 498 -23.67 9.84 30.03
CA ALA A 498 -24.89 9.10 29.73
C ALA A 498 -25.50 9.57 28.39
N VAL A 499 -26.16 8.66 27.67
CA VAL A 499 -26.90 8.97 26.44
C VAL A 499 -28.39 8.78 26.71
N ASP A 500 -29.18 9.82 26.47
CA ASP A 500 -30.62 9.85 26.78
C ASP A 500 -30.91 9.40 28.24
N GLY A 501 -30.09 9.83 29.20
CA GLY A 501 -30.22 9.47 30.62
C GLY A 501 -29.72 8.05 30.99
N HIS A 502 -29.23 7.27 30.04
CA HIS A 502 -28.79 5.89 30.26
C HIS A 502 -27.26 5.78 30.35
N ARG A 503 -26.75 5.03 31.33
CA ARG A 503 -25.32 4.74 31.44
C ARG A 503 -24.88 3.78 30.33
N ILE A 504 -23.79 4.13 29.63
CA ILE A 504 -23.24 3.33 28.54
C ILE A 504 -22.17 2.37 29.06
N ALA A 505 -22.27 1.10 28.66
CA ALA A 505 -21.31 0.04 28.95
C ALA A 505 -20.68 -0.47 27.66
N VAL A 506 -19.42 -0.86 27.77
CA VAL A 506 -18.70 -1.60 26.73
C VAL A 506 -18.51 -3.02 27.22
N ARG A 507 -18.68 -3.99 26.32
CA ARG A 507 -18.56 -5.41 26.61
C ARG A 507 -17.64 -6.04 25.58
N GLN A 508 -16.83 -6.98 26.04
CA GLN A 508 -16.05 -7.86 25.18
C GLN A 508 -16.87 -9.10 24.84
N LEU A 509 -16.71 -9.56 23.61
CA LEU A 509 -17.24 -10.85 23.18
C LEU A 509 -16.29 -11.96 23.65
N VAL A 510 -16.82 -13.02 24.22
CA VAL A 510 -16.05 -14.15 24.78
C VAL A 510 -16.55 -15.45 24.16
N TYR A 511 -15.63 -16.33 23.76
CA TYR A 511 -15.93 -17.68 23.30
C TYR A 511 -15.12 -18.68 24.11
N ARG A 512 -15.80 -19.58 24.82
CA ARG A 512 -15.19 -20.64 25.65
C ARG A 512 -14.13 -20.09 26.63
N GLY A 513 -14.46 -18.98 27.30
CA GLY A 513 -13.58 -18.29 28.24
C GLY A 513 -12.47 -17.42 27.61
N VAL A 514 -12.34 -17.39 26.28
CA VAL A 514 -11.35 -16.57 25.58
C VAL A 514 -12.00 -15.35 24.95
N VAL A 515 -11.42 -14.16 25.17
CA VAL A 515 -11.89 -12.92 24.55
C VAL A 515 -11.65 -12.96 23.04
N VAL A 516 -12.70 -12.69 22.26
CA VAL A 516 -12.58 -12.41 20.82
C VAL A 516 -11.94 -11.05 20.68
N SER A 517 -10.72 -11.03 20.16
CA SER A 517 -9.92 -9.81 20.07
C SER A 517 -10.50 -8.80 19.09
N ASP A 518 -10.29 -7.51 19.36
CA ASP A 518 -10.72 -6.39 18.51
C ASP A 518 -12.24 -6.32 18.22
N VAL A 519 -13.08 -7.00 19.00
CA VAL A 519 -14.55 -6.94 18.90
C VAL A 519 -15.14 -6.39 20.18
N LEU A 520 -15.88 -5.28 20.07
CA LEU A 520 -16.51 -4.61 21.21
C LEU A 520 -18.01 -4.44 20.98
N LEU A 521 -18.79 -4.67 22.03
CA LEU A 521 -20.22 -4.38 22.07
C LEU A 521 -20.45 -3.15 22.93
N ILE A 522 -21.09 -2.14 22.38
CA ILE A 522 -21.39 -0.87 23.02
C ILE A 522 -22.91 -0.77 23.15
N GLY A 523 -23.40 -0.50 24.35
CA GLY A 523 -24.83 -0.34 24.57
C GLY A 523 -25.14 0.20 25.96
N VAL A 524 -26.42 0.26 26.28
CA VAL A 524 -26.84 0.65 27.63
C VAL A 524 -26.44 -0.44 28.65
N ARG A 525 -25.96 -0.02 29.82
CA ARG A 525 -25.55 -0.92 30.91
C ARG A 525 -26.73 -1.80 31.37
N ASP A 526 -27.89 -1.18 31.58
CA ASP A 526 -29.16 -1.87 31.84
C ASP A 526 -29.91 -2.12 30.53
N VAL A 527 -29.88 -3.37 30.06
CA VAL A 527 -30.50 -3.80 28.80
C VAL A 527 -32.02 -3.56 28.78
N ARG A 528 -32.67 -3.47 29.96
CA ARG A 528 -34.11 -3.16 30.03
C ARG A 528 -34.42 -1.72 29.61
N GLY A 529 -33.47 -0.79 29.80
CA GLY A 529 -33.61 0.60 29.37
C GLY A 529 -33.41 0.78 27.86
N SER A 530 -32.72 -0.15 27.20
CA SER A 530 -32.63 -0.24 25.75
C SER A 530 -32.04 -1.57 25.31
N PRO A 531 -32.72 -2.33 24.42
CA PRO A 531 -32.18 -3.57 23.89
C PRO A 531 -31.08 -3.35 22.85
N ARG A 532 -31.05 -2.16 22.22
CA ARG A 532 -30.13 -1.83 21.13
C ARG A 532 -28.67 -1.95 21.54
N VAL A 533 -27.85 -2.40 20.59
CA VAL A 533 -26.42 -2.60 20.77
C VAL A 533 -25.68 -2.24 19.49
N VAL A 534 -24.55 -1.57 19.64
CA VAL A 534 -23.61 -1.28 18.57
C VAL A 534 -22.43 -2.25 18.67
N LEU A 535 -22.11 -2.92 17.58
CA LEU A 535 -20.97 -3.81 17.46
C LEU A 535 -19.85 -3.10 16.68
N TYR A 536 -18.65 -3.11 17.25
CA TYR A 536 -17.41 -2.69 16.59
C TYR A 536 -16.65 -3.91 16.08
N THR A 537 -16.46 -3.98 14.76
CA THR A 537 -15.85 -5.08 14.00
C THR A 537 -14.90 -4.53 12.93
N PRO A 538 -13.69 -4.05 13.31
CA PRO A 538 -12.73 -3.51 12.37
C PRO A 538 -12.31 -4.59 11.37
N ASP A 539 -12.14 -4.23 10.09
CA ASP A 539 -11.72 -5.13 9.02
C ASP A 539 -12.68 -6.32 8.77
N ALA A 540 -13.97 -6.14 9.06
CA ALA A 540 -15.00 -7.11 8.70
C ALA A 540 -15.07 -7.33 7.17
N PRO A 541 -15.40 -8.56 6.69
CA PRO A 541 -15.35 -8.93 5.28
C PRO A 541 -16.29 -8.14 4.36
N ASP A 542 -17.31 -7.49 4.92
CA ASP A 542 -18.25 -6.62 4.21
C ASP A 542 -17.90 -5.13 4.35
N GLY A 543 -16.71 -4.80 4.86
CA GLY A 543 -16.17 -3.44 4.90
C GLY A 543 -16.74 -2.53 6.00
N ARG A 544 -17.59 -3.05 6.91
CA ARG A 544 -18.24 -2.22 7.94
C ARG A 544 -17.63 -2.42 9.33
N ALA A 545 -17.03 -1.36 9.84
CA ALA A 545 -16.45 -1.32 11.19
C ALA A 545 -17.51 -1.18 12.30
N PHE A 546 -18.62 -0.47 12.07
CA PHE A 546 -19.71 -0.32 13.03
C PHE A 546 -21.03 -0.84 12.51
N ARG A 547 -21.82 -1.43 13.40
CA ARG A 547 -23.19 -1.89 13.14
C ARG A 547 -24.06 -1.71 14.36
N GLU A 548 -25.23 -1.14 14.19
CA GLU A 548 -26.26 -1.14 15.21
C GLU A 548 -27.27 -2.26 14.95
N PHE A 549 -27.61 -3.00 16.01
CA PHE A 549 -28.64 -4.03 16.02
C PHE A 549 -29.77 -3.61 16.96
N SER A 550 -31.00 -4.01 16.63
CA SER A 550 -32.18 -3.76 17.47
C SER A 550 -32.04 -4.37 18.86
N ASP A 551 -31.40 -5.54 18.92
CA ASP A 551 -31.21 -6.35 20.10
C ASP A 551 -30.09 -7.39 19.89
N ARG A 552 -29.76 -8.12 20.96
CA ARG A 552 -28.73 -9.17 20.96
C ARG A 552 -29.13 -10.40 20.15
N SER A 553 -30.41 -10.67 19.98
CA SER A 553 -30.88 -11.79 19.16
C SER A 553 -30.66 -11.50 17.67
N ALA A 554 -30.89 -10.27 17.23
CA ALA A 554 -30.54 -9.80 15.90
C ALA A 554 -29.01 -9.86 15.67
N LEU A 555 -28.21 -9.34 16.60
CA LEU A 555 -26.74 -9.46 16.57
C LEU A 555 -26.29 -10.92 16.44
N ALA A 556 -26.89 -11.83 17.21
CA ALA A 556 -26.53 -13.24 17.18
C ALA A 556 -26.83 -13.88 15.81
N ARG A 557 -28.03 -13.69 15.27
CA ARG A 557 -28.43 -14.26 13.97
C ARG A 557 -27.65 -13.67 12.80
N ASP A 558 -27.52 -12.34 12.78
CA ASP A 558 -27.06 -11.61 11.59
C ASP A 558 -25.53 -11.46 11.57
N PHE A 559 -24.86 -11.66 12.70
CA PHE A 559 -23.40 -11.58 12.81
C PHE A 559 -22.75 -12.83 13.40
N LEU A 560 -23.03 -13.18 14.66
CA LEU A 560 -22.29 -14.25 15.35
C LEU A 560 -22.45 -15.63 14.71
N TYR A 561 -23.65 -15.91 14.19
CA TYR A 561 -23.99 -17.18 13.55
C TYR A 561 -24.18 -17.06 12.04
N ALA A 562 -23.82 -15.91 11.44
CA ALA A 562 -23.85 -15.75 10.00
C ALA A 562 -22.57 -16.34 9.36
N PRO A 563 -22.69 -17.23 8.35
CA PRO A 563 -21.54 -17.91 7.75
C PRO A 563 -20.46 -16.98 7.18
N VAL A 564 -20.83 -15.79 6.73
CA VAL A 564 -19.92 -14.79 6.15
C VAL A 564 -18.89 -14.27 7.17
N PHE A 565 -19.22 -14.29 8.46
CA PHE A 565 -18.34 -13.79 9.53
C PHE A 565 -17.60 -14.90 10.30
N GLU A 566 -17.81 -16.18 9.94
CA GLU A 566 -17.18 -17.31 10.65
C GLU A 566 -15.64 -17.21 10.64
N GLU A 567 -15.05 -17.01 9.48
CA GLU A 567 -13.59 -16.90 9.35
C GLU A 567 -13.05 -15.62 10.00
N TYR A 568 -13.81 -14.53 9.94
CA TYR A 568 -13.49 -13.27 10.61
C TYR A 568 -13.39 -13.44 12.13
N LEU A 569 -14.33 -14.17 12.75
CA LEU A 569 -14.33 -14.47 14.19
C LEU A 569 -13.21 -15.45 14.56
N LEU A 570 -12.96 -16.48 13.75
CA LEU A 570 -11.88 -17.45 13.97
C LEU A 570 -10.48 -16.86 13.83
N ALA A 571 -10.32 -15.79 13.04
CA ALA A 571 -9.06 -15.05 12.91
C ALA A 571 -8.69 -14.27 14.20
N ARG A 572 -9.67 -14.03 15.08
CA ARG A 572 -9.54 -13.30 16.36
C ARG A 572 -9.55 -14.21 17.58
N LEU A 573 -9.56 -15.51 17.34
CA LEU A 573 -9.51 -16.56 18.35
C LEU A 573 -8.25 -17.42 18.13
N PRO A 574 -7.74 -18.06 19.19
CA PRO A 574 -6.68 -19.05 19.07
C PRO A 574 -6.96 -20.14 18.02
N THR A 575 -5.89 -20.68 17.43
CA THR A 575 -6.01 -21.58 16.27
C THR A 575 -6.71 -22.89 16.61
N GLU A 576 -6.71 -23.31 17.88
CA GLU A 576 -7.39 -24.51 18.37
C GLU A 576 -8.92 -24.46 18.27
N PHE A 577 -9.53 -23.27 18.20
CA PHE A 577 -10.99 -23.13 18.07
C PHE A 577 -11.52 -23.41 16.67
N GLY A 578 -10.63 -23.61 15.69
CA GLY A 578 -10.99 -23.90 14.31
C GLY A 578 -10.45 -25.24 13.80
N GLU A 579 -11.08 -25.74 12.75
CA GLU A 579 -10.62 -26.85 11.93
C GLU A 579 -10.63 -26.43 10.44
N PRO A 580 -9.69 -26.92 9.61
CA PRO A 580 -9.68 -26.60 8.18
C PRO A 580 -10.94 -27.17 7.50
N ARG A 581 -11.50 -26.41 6.55
CA ARG A 581 -12.56 -26.92 5.69
C ARG A 581 -11.98 -27.93 4.68
N GLY A 582 -12.75 -28.97 4.36
CA GLY A 582 -12.29 -30.05 3.48
C GLY A 582 -11.95 -29.64 2.03
N ASN A 583 -12.36 -28.43 1.62
CA ASN A 583 -12.07 -27.84 0.31
C ASN A 583 -10.90 -26.84 0.34
N GLY A 584 -10.21 -26.66 1.47
CA GLY A 584 -9.10 -25.72 1.62
C GLY A 584 -9.48 -24.24 1.64
N SER A 585 -10.78 -23.89 1.60
CA SER A 585 -11.26 -22.51 1.47
C SER A 585 -11.31 -21.71 2.79
N GLY A 586 -10.49 -22.08 3.78
CA GLY A 586 -10.48 -21.44 5.11
C GLY A 586 -10.77 -22.38 6.28
N ARG A 587 -11.03 -21.80 7.45
CA ARG A 587 -11.34 -22.51 8.71
C ARG A 587 -12.82 -22.45 9.04
N ARG A 588 -13.30 -23.41 9.83
CA ARG A 588 -14.62 -23.40 10.48
C ARG A 588 -14.49 -23.71 11.96
N PHE A 589 -15.50 -23.39 12.77
CA PHE A 589 -15.46 -23.69 14.19
C PHE A 589 -15.30 -25.20 14.42
N ARG A 590 -14.41 -25.56 15.35
CA ARG A 590 -14.27 -26.93 15.80
C ARG A 590 -15.44 -27.27 16.72
N VAL A 591 -16.22 -28.25 16.32
CA VAL A 591 -17.44 -28.70 17.03
C VAL A 591 -17.36 -30.22 17.25
N ALA A 592 -17.77 -30.72 18.40
CA ALA A 592 -17.81 -32.14 18.70
C ALA A 592 -18.77 -32.89 17.76
N LYS A 593 -18.52 -34.19 17.54
CA LYS A 593 -19.35 -35.02 16.66
C LYS A 593 -20.81 -35.09 17.15
N GLY A 594 -21.03 -35.15 18.47
CA GLY A 594 -22.37 -35.14 19.07
C GLY A 594 -23.13 -33.83 18.80
N THR A 595 -22.48 -32.68 18.99
CA THR A 595 -23.05 -31.35 18.73
C THR A 595 -23.36 -31.15 17.24
N ARG A 596 -22.50 -31.65 16.33
CA ARG A 596 -22.77 -31.68 14.89
C ARG A 596 -23.99 -32.55 14.55
N GLN A 597 -24.10 -33.73 15.15
CA GLN A 597 -25.24 -34.64 14.92
C GLN A 597 -26.55 -34.06 15.45
N ALA A 598 -26.55 -33.47 16.65
CA ALA A 598 -27.73 -32.82 17.21
C ALA A 598 -28.24 -31.66 16.32
N ASN A 599 -27.32 -30.77 15.89
CA ASN A 599 -27.68 -29.68 14.97
C ASN A 599 -28.10 -30.18 13.58
N TRP A 600 -27.57 -31.31 13.11
CA TRP A 600 -27.99 -31.92 11.86
C TRP A 600 -29.42 -32.49 11.93
N VAL A 601 -29.79 -33.13 13.05
CA VAL A 601 -31.12 -33.71 13.29
C VAL A 601 -32.20 -32.65 13.50
N LEU A 602 -31.86 -31.53 14.16
CA LEU A 602 -32.82 -30.47 14.50
C LEU A 602 -33.01 -29.43 13.39
N ALA A 603 -32.16 -29.41 12.36
CA ALA A 603 -32.28 -28.46 11.25
C ALA A 603 -33.30 -28.95 10.21
N ALA A 604 -34.39 -28.19 10.03
CA ALA A 604 -35.41 -28.47 9.01
C ALA A 604 -34.81 -28.40 7.58
N PRO A 605 -35.30 -29.20 6.62
CA PRO A 605 -34.87 -29.12 5.22
C PRO A 605 -35.20 -27.72 4.65
N GLY A 606 -34.18 -26.99 4.20
CA GLY A 606 -34.34 -25.68 3.55
C GLY A 606 -34.00 -24.44 4.40
N ALA A 607 -33.74 -24.59 5.70
CA ALA A 607 -33.18 -23.49 6.50
C ALA A 607 -31.70 -23.29 6.14
N GLN A 608 -31.28 -22.07 5.76
CA GLN A 608 -29.86 -21.72 5.66
C GLN A 608 -29.21 -22.04 7.02
N ARG A 609 -28.34 -23.05 7.05
CA ARG A 609 -27.65 -23.44 8.28
C ARG A 609 -26.65 -22.35 8.63
N GLY A 610 -26.92 -21.63 9.72
CA GLY A 610 -25.96 -20.71 10.32
C GLY A 610 -24.69 -21.43 10.78
N THR A 611 -23.68 -20.64 11.15
CA THR A 611 -22.44 -21.12 11.74
C THR A 611 -22.73 -21.95 13.01
N VAL A 612 -22.21 -23.17 13.06
CA VAL A 612 -22.37 -24.04 14.23
C VAL A 612 -21.16 -23.87 15.13
N THR A 613 -21.40 -23.59 16.42
CA THR A 613 -20.37 -23.48 17.45
C THR A 613 -20.56 -24.54 18.53
N GLU A 614 -19.53 -24.80 19.32
CA GLU A 614 -19.63 -25.76 20.45
C GLU A 614 -20.44 -25.16 21.61
N GLU A 615 -20.24 -23.87 21.87
CA GLU A 615 -20.88 -23.10 22.93
C GLU A 615 -21.41 -21.77 22.36
N ALA A 616 -22.29 -21.10 23.11
CA ALA A 616 -22.72 -19.75 22.75
C ALA A 616 -21.60 -18.74 23.04
N PHE A 617 -21.63 -17.59 22.36
CA PHE A 617 -20.79 -16.47 22.74
C PHE A 617 -21.33 -15.80 24.00
N GLU A 618 -20.42 -15.35 24.86
CA GLU A 618 -20.72 -14.64 26.10
C GLU A 618 -20.26 -13.18 26.03
N GLU A 619 -20.78 -12.34 26.91
CA GLU A 619 -20.42 -10.93 27.01
C GLU A 619 -19.80 -10.62 28.38
N ARG A 620 -18.60 -10.04 28.40
CA ARG A 620 -17.95 -9.56 29.63
C ARG A 620 -17.90 -8.03 29.67
N ILE A 621 -18.42 -7.41 30.73
CA ILE A 621 -18.36 -5.94 30.89
C ILE A 621 -16.92 -5.47 31.07
N VAL A 622 -16.57 -4.37 30.40
CA VAL A 622 -15.31 -3.64 30.58
C VAL A 622 -15.54 -2.51 31.58
N ASP A 623 -15.12 -2.71 32.83
CA ASP A 623 -15.22 -1.68 33.88
C ASP A 623 -14.03 -0.70 33.87
N GLY A 624 -12.93 -1.04 33.20
CA GLY A 624 -11.72 -0.21 33.07
C GLY A 624 -11.69 0.70 31.84
N ASP A 625 -10.49 1.14 31.46
CA ASP A 625 -10.25 1.82 30.18
C ASP A 625 -10.31 0.80 29.04
N ILE A 626 -11.19 1.03 28.06
CA ILE A 626 -11.38 0.12 26.92
C ILE A 626 -10.14 -0.02 26.03
N ARG A 627 -9.16 0.88 26.16
CA ARG A 627 -7.89 0.84 25.42
C ARG A 627 -6.88 -0.12 26.05
N MET A 628 -7.10 -0.53 27.31
CA MET A 628 -6.22 -1.45 28.02
C MET A 628 -6.64 -2.90 27.78
N PRO A 629 -5.70 -3.81 27.49
CA PRO A 629 -6.00 -5.24 27.50
C PRO A 629 -6.31 -5.69 28.93
N LEU A 630 -7.47 -6.33 29.14
CA LEU A 630 -7.98 -6.65 30.48
C LEU A 630 -7.34 -7.87 31.17
N ASP A 631 -6.52 -8.67 30.48
CA ASP A 631 -6.03 -9.96 31.03
C ASP A 631 -4.53 -10.22 30.88
N GLY A 632 -3.66 -9.20 30.85
CA GLY A 632 -2.19 -9.42 30.78
C GLY A 632 -1.70 -10.22 29.56
N THR A 633 -2.61 -10.61 28.67
CA THR A 633 -2.35 -11.09 27.34
C THR A 633 -1.82 -9.91 26.54
N ALA A 634 -0.83 -10.20 25.68
CA ALA A 634 -0.25 -9.26 24.74
C ALA A 634 -1.35 -8.39 24.10
N PRO A 635 -1.04 -7.15 23.67
CA PRO A 635 -1.98 -6.42 22.83
C PRO A 635 -2.43 -7.33 21.67
N PRO A 636 -3.61 -7.07 21.06
CA PRO A 636 -4.18 -7.87 19.97
C PRO A 636 -3.18 -8.28 18.86
N HIS A 637 -3.59 -8.98 17.84
CA HIS A 637 -2.65 -9.50 16.82
C HIS A 637 -2.20 -8.34 15.89
N TRP A 638 -1.21 -7.53 16.31
CA TRP A 638 -0.79 -6.29 15.62
C TRP A 638 0.38 -6.47 14.64
N SER A 639 0.86 -7.70 14.38
CA SER A 639 2.10 -7.90 13.61
C SER A 639 1.93 -8.25 12.13
N HIS A 640 0.72 -8.24 11.55
CA HIS A 640 0.55 -8.70 10.16
C HIS A 640 -0.14 -7.76 9.16
N ARG A 641 -0.64 -6.59 9.56
CA ARG A 641 -1.30 -5.67 8.61
C ARG A 641 -1.08 -4.20 8.95
N THR A 642 0.17 -3.77 9.04
CA THR A 642 0.53 -2.35 8.90
C THR A 642 0.97 -2.09 7.46
N GLY A 643 0.05 -2.33 6.52
CA GLY A 643 0.05 -1.61 5.26
C GLY A 643 -1.01 -0.51 5.38
N PRO A 644 -0.77 0.71 4.89
CA PRO A 644 -1.84 1.67 4.73
C PRO A 644 -2.83 1.06 3.73
N ARG A 645 -3.91 0.42 4.22
CA ARG A 645 -5.15 0.47 3.47
C ARG A 645 -5.63 1.89 3.65
N SER A 646 -5.58 2.64 2.56
CA SER A 646 -6.23 3.92 2.39
C SER A 646 -7.58 3.88 3.09
N MET A 647 -7.66 4.50 4.28
CA MET A 647 -8.88 5.21 4.58
C MET A 647 -8.97 6.29 3.51
N PRO A 648 -10.13 6.44 2.86
CA PRO A 648 -10.28 7.50 1.89
C PRO A 648 -10.05 8.83 2.64
N CYS A 649 -9.07 9.59 2.14
CA CYS A 649 -8.58 10.86 2.69
C CYS A 649 -9.21 12.03 1.95
#